data_AF-A0A9P6C099-F1
#
_entry.id   AF-A0A9P6C099-F1
#
_cell.length_a   1.000
_cell.length_b   1.000
_cell.length_c   1.000
_cell.angle_alpha   90.00
_cell.angle_beta   90.00
_cell.angle_gamma   90.00
#
_symmetry.space_group_name_H-M   'P 1'
#
loop_
_entity.id
_entity.type
_entity.pdbx_description
1 polymer ?
#
loop_
_entity_poly.entity_id
_entity_poly.type
_entity_poly.pdbx_seq_one_letter_code
_entity_poly.pdbx_strand_id
1 'polypeptide(L)'
;QLGIDILLKASNFDAAHDFSARSYAPQCQSSTREQHVEDIVGWGAPAVGPLPLFWMKGLAGVGKSAIAQTCAEEIKKLGRLGASFFFAVNIRDDAERFFPTIAYQLSTEFPDYRDLVDQRIRHDRTILKKTMAIQFKALIAEPFQELEKTGKGIGQKMVIIVDGLDECKKADDQSTIIDIVAAAARGGVTPFRWAFFSRPEPHIEASFTSDDVDQVTCMVLLPVSDDANPDIELYLRSGFKNILRRRNIPVTSQWPSDDDIQTLVKASKGLFVYPATVLRDVDQAVSFTEALRAVCAATLNPTDASPFAGLDAFYTLIMQRILPEKLPTVLLLCRLLCSTDSYPGSQFHGGVMRWSNILELSEIDFWAACNRLCAVLHIQNHSASFDPSQFGDTDCPFWYVAPAFVDELRVHVRYRLGGSIHFYHKSFYDFLMDPKRSGPFCVRSSSMRNAYFKHSLEVTLKYEESYSFQGSDLILAQGVADSASSLSWPYTNELVNSMFKACVYDWAFGTCFLWGDLPQIEGQMLQRFGHADFRKARQNEATLCAGYSGFVNYTRWDCDAHSKFIRGTQLFRVPRGQFQMNFDITEFKGVIKRWKECGIIQPYYPGIGSRFKSLVAKKDQDKLISGLFRMGHGPKSIFWYWEVNLKEEFYQDFMAADLAEGEKIYREERFDLWPTESWRRT
;
A
#
# COMPACT_ATOMS: atom_id res chain seq x y z
N GLN A 1 22.07 2.97 22.77
CA GLN A 1 20.92 3.40 21.94
C GLN A 1 19.73 3.60 22.87
N LEU A 2 19.06 4.75 22.84
CA LEU A 2 17.90 5.01 23.68
C LEU A 2 16.71 4.18 23.17
N GLY A 3 15.82 3.78 24.06
CA GLY A 3 14.58 3.07 23.70
C GLY A 3 13.68 3.94 22.83
N ILE A 4 13.63 5.25 23.10
CA ILE A 4 12.88 6.22 22.29
C ILE A 4 13.38 6.30 20.85
N ASP A 5 14.69 6.16 20.60
CA ASP A 5 15.21 6.16 19.22
C ASP A 5 14.74 4.91 18.45
N ILE A 6 14.60 3.79 19.15
CA ILE A 6 14.07 2.54 18.59
C ILE A 6 12.57 2.68 18.34
N LEU A 7 11.84 3.30 19.27
CA LEU A 7 10.41 3.60 19.12
C LEU A 7 10.16 4.48 17.89
N LEU A 8 10.91 5.58 17.73
CA LEU A 8 10.82 6.49 16.60
C LEU A 8 10.99 5.76 15.26
N LYS A 9 11.95 4.83 15.16
CA LYS A 9 12.16 4.01 13.95
C LYS A 9 10.98 3.08 13.64
N ALA A 10 10.27 2.62 14.66
CA ALA A 10 9.08 1.79 14.52
C ALA A 10 7.79 2.61 14.28
N SER A 11 7.82 3.93 14.48
CA SER A 11 6.68 4.83 14.27
C SER A 11 6.49 5.24 12.80
N ASN A 12 5.34 5.82 12.50
CA ASN A 12 5.01 6.53 11.28
C ASN A 12 4.69 7.99 11.61
N PHE A 13 5.74 8.80 11.81
CA PHE A 13 5.58 10.18 12.26
C PHE A 13 4.84 11.06 11.24
N ASP A 14 4.90 10.72 9.95
CA ASP A 14 4.11 11.38 8.89
C ASP A 14 2.59 11.24 9.06
N ALA A 15 2.12 10.39 9.99
CA ALA A 15 0.70 10.22 10.32
C ALA A 15 0.13 11.27 11.27
N ALA A 16 0.98 12.02 11.99
CA ALA A 16 0.53 13.04 12.93
C ALA A 16 0.10 14.32 12.21
N HIS A 17 -0.85 15.05 12.82
CA HIS A 17 -1.51 16.22 12.24
C HIS A 17 -0.59 17.38 11.82
N ASP A 18 0.56 17.53 12.47
CA ASP A 18 1.47 18.68 12.39
C ASP A 18 2.80 18.37 11.66
N PHE A 19 2.91 17.18 11.06
CA PHE A 19 4.10 16.79 10.30
C PHE A 19 4.10 17.35 8.87
N SER A 20 5.29 17.57 8.31
CA SER A 20 5.47 18.15 6.97
C SER A 20 4.81 17.34 5.85
N ALA A 21 4.71 16.02 6.01
CA ALA A 21 3.99 15.15 5.08
C ALA A 21 2.49 15.52 4.96
N ARG A 22 1.96 16.29 5.93
CA ARG A 22 0.57 16.72 6.04
C ARG A 22 0.39 18.24 5.93
N SER A 23 1.41 18.97 5.44
CA SER A 23 1.31 20.43 5.20
C SER A 23 0.20 20.84 4.24
N TYR A 24 -0.32 19.90 3.43
CA TYR A 24 -1.45 20.12 2.52
C TYR A 24 -2.67 19.24 2.88
N ALA A 25 -2.76 18.80 4.13
CA ALA A 25 -3.93 18.06 4.61
C ALA A 25 -5.20 18.91 4.45
N PRO A 26 -6.35 18.28 4.12
CA PRO A 26 -7.60 19.00 4.05
C PRO A 26 -7.94 19.55 5.45
N GLN A 27 -8.41 20.79 5.50
CA GLN A 27 -8.93 21.45 6.69
C GLN A 27 -10.31 22.02 6.37
N CYS A 28 -11.17 22.13 7.38
CA CYS A 28 -12.41 22.88 7.23
C CYS A 28 -12.08 24.34 6.91
N GLN A 29 -12.74 24.88 5.88
CA GLN A 29 -12.69 26.31 5.65
C GLN A 29 -13.40 27.03 6.79
N SER A 30 -12.93 28.22 7.15
CA SER A 30 -13.61 29.08 8.13
C SER A 30 -15.11 29.19 7.79
N SER A 31 -15.96 28.99 8.79
CA SER A 31 -17.42 28.99 8.64
C SER A 31 -18.03 27.85 7.83
N THR A 32 -17.32 26.72 7.73
CA THR A 32 -17.88 25.45 7.22
C THR A 32 -17.76 24.37 8.28
N ARG A 33 -18.78 23.50 8.38
CA ARG A 33 -18.84 22.37 9.32
C ARG A 33 -18.58 22.74 10.80
N GLU A 34 -18.81 24.00 11.18
CA GLU A 34 -18.49 24.54 12.52
C GLU A 34 -19.13 23.71 13.64
N GLN A 35 -20.42 23.39 13.52
CA GLN A 35 -21.13 22.60 14.52
C GLN A 35 -20.45 21.26 14.80
N HIS A 36 -20.02 20.53 13.76
CA HIS A 36 -19.34 19.24 13.96
C HIS A 36 -17.98 19.40 14.65
N VAL A 37 -17.24 20.46 14.32
CA VAL A 37 -15.97 20.77 14.97
C VAL A 37 -16.20 21.11 16.45
N GLU A 38 -17.18 21.97 16.74
CA GLU A 38 -17.56 22.37 18.10
C GLU A 38 -18.00 21.16 18.94
N ASP A 39 -18.82 20.27 18.38
CA ASP A 39 -19.31 19.06 19.06
C ASP A 39 -18.13 18.17 19.50
N ILE A 40 -17.14 17.97 18.63
CA ILE A 40 -15.97 17.11 18.93
C ILE A 40 -15.01 17.80 19.91
N VAL A 41 -14.72 19.09 19.70
CA VAL A 41 -13.87 19.88 20.60
C VAL A 41 -14.47 19.92 22.02
N GLY A 42 -15.80 20.08 22.09
CA GLY A 42 -16.60 20.00 23.32
C GLY A 42 -16.58 18.61 23.95
N TRP A 43 -16.82 17.55 23.16
CA TRP A 43 -16.80 16.15 23.64
C TRP A 43 -15.47 15.77 24.29
N GLY A 44 -14.34 16.26 23.74
CA GLY A 44 -13.03 15.95 24.30
C GLY A 44 -12.77 16.61 25.67
N ALA A 45 -13.68 17.45 26.19
CA ALA A 45 -13.45 18.22 27.39
C ALA A 45 -13.62 17.35 28.64
N PRO A 46 -12.78 17.53 29.69
CA PRO A 46 -12.81 16.69 30.89
C PRO A 46 -14.17 16.63 31.62
N ALA A 47 -15.11 17.51 31.31
CA ALA A 47 -16.37 17.69 32.04
C ALA A 47 -17.66 17.55 31.20
N VAL A 48 -17.62 17.20 29.91
CA VAL A 48 -18.77 17.43 29.00
C VAL A 48 -19.31 16.17 28.28
N GLY A 49 -18.50 15.15 27.96
CA GLY A 49 -18.98 13.98 27.20
C GLY A 49 -19.17 12.71 28.05
N PRO A 50 -20.30 11.97 27.95
CA PRO A 50 -20.57 10.79 28.78
C PRO A 50 -19.68 9.57 28.42
N LEU A 51 -19.31 9.44 27.15
CA LEU A 51 -18.65 8.24 26.62
C LEU A 51 -17.22 8.53 26.14
N PRO A 52 -16.25 7.63 26.41
CA PRO A 52 -14.83 7.82 26.11
C PRO A 52 -14.46 7.63 24.63
N LEU A 53 -15.33 7.01 23.83
CA LEU A 53 -15.16 6.91 22.39
C LEU A 53 -16.14 7.80 21.63
N PHE A 54 -15.69 8.33 20.51
CA PHE A 54 -16.48 9.05 19.53
C PHE A 54 -16.19 8.48 18.16
N TRP A 55 -17.21 8.16 17.38
CA TRP A 55 -17.04 7.66 16.02
C TRP A 55 -17.89 8.46 15.03
N MET A 56 -17.21 9.23 14.17
CA MET A 56 -17.84 9.90 13.03
C MET A 56 -17.77 9.00 11.80
N LYS A 57 -18.91 8.44 11.41
CA LYS A 57 -19.03 7.60 10.23
C LYS A 57 -19.64 8.34 9.06
N GLY A 58 -19.19 8.06 7.85
CA GLY A 58 -19.76 8.68 6.65
C GLY A 58 -19.09 8.22 5.38
N LEU A 59 -19.72 8.47 4.23
CA LEU A 59 -19.20 8.03 2.93
C LEU A 59 -17.88 8.75 2.55
N ALA A 60 -17.24 8.27 1.49
CA ALA A 60 -16.06 8.90 0.93
C ALA A 60 -16.37 10.35 0.51
N GLY A 61 -15.53 11.31 0.89
CA GLY A 61 -15.61 12.67 0.36
C GLY A 61 -16.61 13.61 1.04
N VAL A 62 -17.28 13.23 2.14
CA VAL A 62 -18.19 14.12 2.89
C VAL A 62 -17.48 15.16 3.78
N GLY A 63 -16.15 15.05 3.95
CA GLY A 63 -15.33 16.01 4.70
C GLY A 63 -14.80 15.52 6.06
N LYS A 64 -14.90 14.23 6.39
CA LYS A 64 -14.44 13.67 7.67
C LYS A 64 -12.98 14.03 8.01
N SER A 65 -12.05 13.80 7.08
CA SER A 65 -10.62 14.11 7.31
C SER A 65 -10.35 15.59 7.51
N ALA A 66 -11.14 16.47 6.89
CA ALA A 66 -11.05 17.92 7.09
C ALA A 66 -11.49 18.30 8.50
N ILE A 67 -12.61 17.72 8.98
CA ILE A 67 -13.10 17.90 10.34
C ILE A 67 -12.07 17.35 11.34
N ALA A 68 -11.55 16.13 11.12
CA ALA A 68 -10.56 15.51 11.99
C ALA A 68 -9.27 16.35 12.10
N GLN A 69 -8.78 16.90 10.98
CA GLN A 69 -7.62 17.78 10.96
C GLN A 69 -7.88 19.08 11.74
N THR A 70 -8.98 19.76 11.47
CA THR A 70 -9.37 20.99 12.17
C THR A 70 -9.56 20.74 13.67
N CYS A 71 -10.23 19.66 14.05
CA CYS A 71 -10.38 19.26 15.46
C CYS A 71 -9.03 19.00 16.12
N ALA A 72 -8.08 18.33 15.44
CA ALA A 72 -6.75 18.09 16.00
C ALA A 72 -6.04 19.42 16.31
N GLU A 73 -6.07 20.37 15.38
CA GLU A 73 -5.45 21.68 15.57
C GLU A 73 -6.11 22.50 16.68
N GLU A 74 -7.43 22.57 16.72
CA GLU A 74 -8.15 23.31 17.77
C GLU A 74 -7.94 22.67 19.15
N ILE A 75 -8.01 21.34 19.27
CA ILE A 75 -7.78 20.64 20.54
C ILE A 75 -6.31 20.76 20.97
N LYS A 76 -5.36 20.82 20.02
CA LYS A 76 -3.94 21.09 20.32
C LYS A 76 -3.74 22.51 20.84
N LYS A 77 -4.39 23.52 20.25
CA LYS A 77 -4.36 24.92 20.74
C LYS A 77 -4.91 25.02 22.16
N LEU A 78 -5.92 24.23 22.51
CA LEU A 78 -6.46 24.11 23.86
C LEU A 78 -5.56 23.31 24.83
N GLY A 79 -4.42 22.78 24.37
CA GLY A 79 -3.50 21.99 25.19
C GLY A 79 -4.07 20.63 25.61
N ARG A 80 -5.00 20.07 24.83
CA ARG A 80 -5.77 18.86 25.17
C ARG A 80 -5.50 17.65 24.26
N LEU A 81 -4.77 17.84 23.16
CA LEU A 81 -4.43 16.76 22.23
C LEU A 81 -3.21 15.99 22.76
N GLY A 82 -3.39 14.69 22.99
CA GLY A 82 -2.32 13.78 23.37
C GLY A 82 -1.59 13.20 22.16
N ALA A 83 -2.33 12.71 21.17
CA ALA A 83 -1.78 12.16 19.94
C ALA A 83 -2.78 12.24 18.79
N SER A 84 -2.29 12.06 17.56
CA SER A 84 -3.13 11.97 16.37
C SER A 84 -2.55 11.00 15.36
N PHE A 85 -3.40 10.29 14.61
CA PHE A 85 -2.96 9.39 13.55
C PHE A 85 -3.95 9.42 12.39
N PHE A 86 -3.45 9.76 11.21
CA PHE A 86 -4.26 9.86 10.00
C PHE A 86 -3.80 8.81 9.01
N PHE A 87 -4.55 7.72 8.92
CA PHE A 87 -4.34 6.66 7.94
C PHE A 87 -4.46 7.23 6.52
N ALA A 88 -3.75 6.61 5.59
CA ALA A 88 -3.87 6.92 4.17
C ALA A 88 -3.48 5.70 3.33
N VAL A 89 -4.33 5.34 2.36
CA VAL A 89 -4.09 4.19 1.46
C VAL A 89 -2.71 4.27 0.82
N ASN A 90 -1.91 3.19 0.90
CA ASN A 90 -0.57 3.06 0.33
C ASN A 90 0.50 4.03 0.86
N ILE A 91 0.21 4.78 1.94
CA ILE A 91 1.13 5.76 2.53
C ILE A 91 1.31 5.47 4.03
N ARG A 92 0.19 5.37 4.75
CA ARG A 92 0.14 5.24 6.21
C ARG A 92 -0.95 4.25 6.61
N ASP A 93 -1.04 3.14 5.90
CA ASP A 93 -2.07 2.10 6.06
C ASP A 93 -1.62 0.90 6.93
N ASP A 94 -0.40 0.93 7.45
CA ASP A 94 0.19 -0.12 8.29
C ASP A 94 -0.26 -0.03 9.75
N ALA A 95 -1.20 -0.90 10.14
CA ALA A 95 -1.72 -1.03 11.49
C ALA A 95 -0.64 -1.30 12.55
N GLU A 96 0.42 -2.03 12.21
CA GLU A 96 1.40 -2.47 13.19
C GLU A 96 2.28 -1.31 13.69
N ARG A 97 2.24 -0.16 13.01
CA ARG A 97 2.90 1.08 13.43
C ARG A 97 1.98 2.03 14.19
N PHE A 98 0.68 1.74 14.26
CA PHE A 98 -0.31 2.60 14.90
C PHE A 98 0.03 2.88 16.37
N PHE A 99 0.04 1.86 17.24
CA PHE A 99 0.32 2.06 18.67
C PHE A 99 1.76 2.53 18.96
N PRO A 100 2.82 2.06 18.27
CA PRO A 100 4.15 2.64 18.40
C PRO A 100 4.19 4.15 18.07
N THR A 101 3.41 4.60 17.10
CA THR A 101 3.33 6.02 16.71
C THR A 101 2.60 6.86 17.75
N ILE A 102 1.49 6.34 18.29
CA ILE A 102 0.77 6.98 19.39
C ILE A 102 1.68 7.07 20.63
N ALA A 103 2.34 5.98 21.00
CA ALA A 103 3.27 5.95 22.12
C ALA A 103 4.44 6.94 21.95
N TYR A 104 5.00 7.05 20.74
CA TYR A 104 6.04 8.04 20.48
C TYR A 104 5.53 9.48 20.68
N GLN A 105 4.38 9.83 20.12
CA GLN A 105 3.78 11.16 20.30
C GLN A 105 3.56 11.47 21.79
N LEU A 106 2.97 10.54 22.54
CA LEU A 106 2.78 10.69 23.98
C LEU A 106 4.11 10.89 24.73
N SER A 107 5.19 10.23 24.30
CA SER A 107 6.54 10.41 24.87
C SER A 107 7.17 11.78 24.60
N THR A 108 6.69 12.49 23.57
CA THR A 108 7.09 13.88 23.31
C THR A 108 6.29 14.88 24.15
N GLU A 109 5.08 14.51 24.57
CA GLU A 109 4.19 15.36 25.36
C GLU A 109 4.36 15.20 26.87
N PHE A 110 4.85 14.04 27.33
CA PHE A 110 4.91 13.65 28.75
C PHE A 110 6.28 13.06 29.13
N PRO A 111 7.17 13.85 29.80
CA PRO A 111 8.50 13.39 30.17
C PRO A 111 8.53 12.16 31.09
N ASP A 112 7.65 12.09 32.10
CA ASP A 112 7.62 10.92 33.00
C ASP A 112 7.18 9.64 32.28
N TYR A 113 6.25 9.74 31.33
CA TYR A 113 5.84 8.62 30.47
C TYR A 113 6.97 8.20 29.53
N ARG A 114 7.69 9.18 28.96
CA ARG A 114 8.86 8.93 28.10
C ARG A 114 9.88 8.05 28.80
N ASP A 115 10.20 8.34 30.05
CA ASP A 115 11.19 7.58 30.81
C ASP A 115 10.76 6.12 31.03
N LEU A 116 9.48 5.88 31.32
CA LEU A 116 8.92 4.54 31.49
C LEU A 116 8.99 3.73 30.18
N VAL A 117 8.54 4.31 29.08
CA VAL A 117 8.55 3.64 27.76
C VAL A 117 9.98 3.40 27.28
N ASP A 118 10.87 4.36 27.48
CA ASP A 118 12.28 4.23 27.12
C ASP A 118 12.95 3.04 27.83
N GLN A 119 12.70 2.89 29.14
CA GLN A 119 13.22 1.76 29.92
C GLN A 119 12.61 0.43 29.45
N ARG A 120 11.30 0.38 29.21
CA ARG A 120 10.60 -0.83 28.74
C ARG A 120 11.14 -1.33 27.41
N ILE A 121 11.36 -0.44 26.44
CA ILE A 121 11.91 -0.80 25.13
C ILE A 121 13.38 -1.19 25.23
N ARG A 122 14.16 -0.53 26.10
CA ARG A 122 15.56 -0.94 26.37
C ARG A 122 15.63 -2.35 26.94
N HIS A 123 14.69 -2.71 27.82
CA HIS A 123 14.60 -4.04 28.42
C HIS A 123 14.12 -5.11 27.43
N ASP A 124 13.03 -4.85 26.70
CA ASP A 124 12.47 -5.78 25.71
C ASP A 124 12.17 -5.07 24.38
N ARG A 125 13.16 -5.12 23.47
CA ARG A 125 13.02 -4.57 22.12
C ARG A 125 12.00 -5.32 21.26
N THR A 126 11.66 -6.56 21.64
CA THR A 126 10.72 -7.37 20.87
C THR A 126 9.29 -6.88 21.01
N ILE A 127 8.97 -6.04 22.01
CA ILE A 127 7.65 -5.42 22.20
C ILE A 127 7.13 -4.82 20.89
N LEU A 128 8.00 -4.10 20.16
CA LEU A 128 7.66 -3.44 18.90
C LEU A 128 7.32 -4.41 17.77
N LYS A 129 7.55 -5.72 17.95
CA LYS A 129 7.22 -6.79 16.99
C LYS A 129 6.10 -7.70 17.50
N LYS A 130 5.59 -7.51 18.72
CA LYS A 130 4.49 -8.29 19.28
C LYS A 130 3.15 -7.82 18.70
N THR A 131 2.09 -8.57 19.01
CA THR A 131 0.71 -8.24 18.62
C THR A 131 0.31 -6.84 19.06
N MET A 132 -0.64 -6.23 18.35
CA MET A 132 -1.15 -4.89 18.66
C MET A 132 -1.67 -4.77 20.10
N ALA A 133 -2.32 -5.82 20.62
CA ALA A 133 -2.79 -5.85 22.01
C ALA A 133 -1.64 -5.76 23.02
N ILE A 134 -0.53 -6.49 22.78
CA ILE A 134 0.65 -6.43 23.64
C ILE A 134 1.35 -5.08 23.50
N GLN A 135 1.45 -4.53 22.29
CA GLN A 135 2.02 -3.20 22.06
C GLN A 135 1.22 -2.13 22.81
N PHE A 136 -0.10 -2.08 22.64
CA PHE A 136 -0.97 -1.15 23.37
C PHE A 136 -0.79 -1.29 24.88
N LYS A 137 -0.83 -2.53 25.40
CA LYS A 137 -0.68 -2.79 26.83
C LYS A 137 0.66 -2.29 27.37
N ALA A 138 1.76 -2.70 26.73
CA ALA A 138 3.11 -2.45 27.24
C ALA A 138 3.59 -1.01 27.00
N LEU A 139 3.16 -0.37 25.91
CA LEU A 139 3.60 0.96 25.52
C LEU A 139 2.64 2.06 25.97
N ILE A 140 1.34 1.80 26.11
CA ILE A 140 0.34 2.83 26.43
C ILE A 140 -0.27 2.53 27.81
N ALA A 141 -1.01 1.43 27.95
CA ALA A 141 -1.80 1.18 29.16
C ALA A 141 -0.97 1.12 30.45
N GLU A 142 -0.02 0.20 30.53
CA GLU A 142 0.75 -0.04 31.76
C GLU A 142 1.60 1.18 32.18
N PRO A 143 2.30 1.90 31.27
CA PRO A 143 2.98 3.13 31.65
C PRO A 143 2.06 4.19 32.25
N PHE A 144 0.84 4.40 31.72
CA PHE A 144 -0.08 5.38 32.29
C PHE A 144 -0.67 4.94 33.62
N GLN A 145 -0.98 3.65 33.79
CA GLN A 145 -1.39 3.12 35.10
C GLN A 145 -0.30 3.29 36.16
N GLU A 146 0.97 3.15 35.78
CA GLU A 146 2.11 3.37 36.66
C GLU A 146 2.24 4.84 37.05
N LEU A 147 2.07 5.76 36.09
CA LEU A 147 2.04 7.20 36.35
C LEU A 147 0.90 7.62 37.27
N GLU A 148 -0.31 7.13 37.03
CA GLU A 148 -1.48 7.41 37.88
C GLU A 148 -1.25 6.98 39.33
N LYS A 149 -0.65 5.79 39.56
CA LYS A 149 -0.29 5.32 40.90
C LYS A 149 0.70 6.24 41.62
N THR A 150 1.56 6.94 40.88
CA THR A 150 2.52 7.90 41.42
C THR A 150 1.99 9.33 41.55
N GLY A 151 0.70 9.56 41.24
CA GLY A 151 0.08 10.89 41.25
C GLY A 151 0.55 11.81 40.12
N LYS A 152 1.34 11.29 39.18
CA LYS A 152 1.83 12.01 38.00
C LYS A 152 0.83 11.86 36.86
N GLY A 153 -0.30 12.54 36.98
CA GLY A 153 -1.38 12.49 35.97
C GLY A 153 -0.98 13.15 34.64
N ILE A 154 -1.77 12.89 33.59
CA ILE A 154 -1.51 13.37 32.22
C ILE A 154 -2.10 14.76 31.92
N GLY A 155 -2.45 15.52 32.97
CA GLY A 155 -3.06 16.84 32.82
C GLY A 155 -4.40 16.82 32.08
N GLN A 156 -4.59 17.73 31.12
CA GLN A 156 -5.79 17.82 30.28
C GLN A 156 -5.61 17.19 28.89
N LYS A 157 -4.45 16.62 28.58
CA LYS A 157 -4.07 16.09 27.26
C LYS A 157 -4.60 14.68 27.03
N MET A 158 -5.92 14.56 26.93
CA MET A 158 -6.62 13.26 26.93
C MET A 158 -7.04 12.80 25.54
N VAL A 159 -7.05 13.67 24.53
CA VAL A 159 -7.70 13.36 23.26
C VAL A 159 -6.73 12.69 22.29
N ILE A 160 -7.14 11.58 21.70
CA ILE A 160 -6.47 10.93 20.58
C ILE A 160 -7.41 10.92 19.38
N ILE A 161 -6.95 11.47 18.25
CA ILE A 161 -7.70 11.51 16.99
C ILE A 161 -7.16 10.45 16.03
N VAL A 162 -8.06 9.67 15.44
CA VAL A 162 -7.75 8.62 14.47
C VAL A 162 -8.62 8.83 13.24
N ASP A 163 -8.02 9.28 12.14
CA ASP A 163 -8.72 9.49 10.87
C ASP A 163 -8.37 8.41 9.86
N GLY A 164 -9.35 8.05 9.03
CA GLY A 164 -9.18 7.13 7.91
C GLY A 164 -9.00 5.68 8.34
N LEU A 165 -9.60 5.21 9.44
CA LEU A 165 -9.42 3.81 9.88
C LEU A 165 -9.73 2.80 8.76
N ASP A 166 -10.69 3.09 7.88
CA ASP A 166 -11.02 2.27 6.69
C ASP A 166 -9.93 2.25 5.61
N GLU A 167 -8.93 3.13 5.72
CA GLU A 167 -7.74 3.17 4.86
C GLU A 167 -6.58 2.36 5.43
N CYS A 168 -6.71 1.77 6.62
CA CYS A 168 -5.81 0.73 7.12
C CYS A 168 -5.91 -0.51 6.23
N LYS A 169 -4.78 -1.15 5.94
CA LYS A 169 -4.65 -2.17 4.89
C LYS A 169 -5.55 -3.40 5.06
N LYS A 170 -5.82 -3.83 6.30
CA LYS A 170 -6.57 -5.08 6.57
C LYS A 170 -7.79 -4.84 7.44
N ALA A 171 -8.90 -5.46 7.04
CA ALA A 171 -10.15 -5.41 7.77
C ALA A 171 -10.01 -5.91 9.23
N ASP A 172 -9.35 -7.05 9.43
CA ASP A 172 -9.14 -7.61 10.78
C ASP A 172 -8.30 -6.69 11.68
N ASP A 173 -7.30 -6.01 11.11
CA ASP A 173 -6.47 -5.06 11.86
C ASP A 173 -7.30 -3.83 12.30
N GLN A 174 -8.25 -3.38 11.46
CA GLN A 174 -9.17 -2.29 11.78
C GLN A 174 -10.09 -2.65 12.96
N SER A 175 -10.73 -3.81 12.92
CA SER A 175 -11.57 -4.32 14.01
C SER A 175 -10.75 -4.52 15.29
N THR A 176 -9.54 -5.07 15.18
CA THR A 176 -8.64 -5.28 16.34
C THR A 176 -8.27 -3.96 17.03
N ILE A 177 -8.03 -2.88 16.27
CA ILE A 177 -7.75 -1.56 16.85
C ILE A 177 -8.95 -1.05 17.66
N ILE A 178 -10.17 -1.19 17.13
CA ILE A 178 -11.42 -0.78 17.80
C ILE A 178 -11.57 -1.55 19.11
N ASP A 179 -11.46 -2.87 19.05
CA ASP A 179 -11.67 -3.76 20.21
C ASP A 179 -10.67 -3.48 21.34
N ILE A 180 -9.39 -3.30 21.02
CA ILE A 180 -8.34 -2.99 22.00
C ILE A 180 -8.64 -1.66 22.71
N VAL A 181 -8.96 -0.62 21.93
CA VAL A 181 -9.21 0.73 22.46
C VAL A 181 -10.49 0.76 23.28
N ALA A 182 -11.55 0.11 22.81
CA ALA A 182 -12.83 0.03 23.52
C ALA A 182 -12.73 -0.75 24.83
N ALA A 183 -12.02 -1.88 24.85
CA ALA A 183 -11.79 -2.64 26.08
C ALA A 183 -11.04 -1.80 27.12
N ALA A 184 -10.01 -1.04 26.69
CA ALA A 184 -9.26 -0.16 27.58
C ALA A 184 -10.12 1.00 28.12
N ALA A 185 -10.95 1.59 27.26
CA ALA A 185 -11.84 2.68 27.62
C ALA A 185 -12.93 2.22 28.61
N ARG A 186 -13.56 1.06 28.36
CA ARG A 186 -14.57 0.45 29.25
C ARG A 186 -14.00 0.10 30.62
N GLY A 187 -12.78 -0.45 30.64
CA GLY A 187 -12.10 -0.81 31.87
C GLY A 187 -11.51 0.38 32.64
N GLY A 188 -11.58 1.61 32.10
CA GLY A 188 -10.91 2.77 32.69
C GLY A 188 -9.40 2.59 32.80
N VAL A 189 -8.81 1.78 31.92
CA VAL A 189 -7.40 1.37 31.96
C VAL A 189 -6.46 2.52 31.57
N THR A 190 -6.95 3.38 30.68
CA THR A 190 -6.26 4.59 30.25
C THR A 190 -7.20 5.77 30.36
N PRO A 191 -6.69 6.97 30.59
CA PRO A 191 -7.56 8.13 30.78
C PRO A 191 -7.91 8.82 29.44
N PHE A 192 -7.51 8.24 28.31
CA PHE A 192 -7.70 8.81 26.98
C PHE A 192 -9.14 8.75 26.46
N ARG A 193 -9.50 9.77 25.68
CA ARG A 193 -10.69 9.83 24.85
C ARG A 193 -10.29 9.68 23.39
N TRP A 194 -10.93 8.76 22.67
CA TRP A 194 -10.58 8.44 21.27
C TRP A 194 -11.67 8.86 20.30
N ALA A 195 -11.31 9.67 19.31
CA ALA A 195 -12.20 10.06 18.22
C ALA A 195 -11.77 9.36 16.93
N PHE A 196 -12.63 8.50 16.40
CA PHE A 196 -12.45 7.78 15.16
C PHE A 196 -13.24 8.42 14.03
N PHE A 197 -12.64 8.50 12.85
CA PHE A 197 -13.28 8.95 11.62
C PHE A 197 -13.05 7.88 10.54
N SER A 198 -14.11 7.33 9.99
CA SER A 198 -13.99 6.28 8.97
C SER A 198 -15.26 6.13 8.13
N ARG A 199 -15.15 5.36 7.06
CA ARG A 199 -16.33 4.79 6.40
C ARG A 199 -16.98 3.72 7.29
N PRO A 200 -18.30 3.54 7.20
CA PRO A 200 -18.99 2.42 7.83
C PRO A 200 -18.81 1.15 6.97
N GLU A 201 -17.56 0.71 6.77
CA GLU A 201 -17.32 -0.58 6.13
C GLU A 201 -17.93 -1.69 7.02
N PRO A 202 -18.47 -2.79 6.46
CA PRO A 202 -19.31 -3.71 7.22
C PRO A 202 -18.71 -4.24 8.53
N HIS A 203 -17.41 -4.55 8.53
CA HIS A 203 -16.69 -5.03 9.72
C HIS A 203 -16.39 -3.90 10.74
N ILE A 204 -16.11 -2.67 10.29
CA ILE A 204 -15.98 -1.51 11.18
C ILE A 204 -17.31 -1.23 11.88
N GLU A 205 -18.40 -1.17 11.11
CA GLU A 205 -19.75 -0.97 11.65
C GLU A 205 -20.07 -2.07 12.66
N ALA A 206 -19.86 -3.34 12.31
CA ALA A 206 -20.10 -4.47 13.21
C ALA A 206 -19.29 -4.36 14.52
N SER A 207 -18.02 -3.94 14.47
CA SER A 207 -17.19 -3.73 15.66
C SER A 207 -17.76 -2.63 16.57
N PHE A 208 -18.10 -1.46 16.03
CA PHE A 208 -18.64 -0.35 16.83
C PHE A 208 -20.05 -0.60 17.36
N THR A 209 -20.87 -1.39 16.66
CA THR A 209 -22.23 -1.74 17.09
C THR A 209 -22.28 -3.01 17.95
N SER A 210 -21.15 -3.63 18.25
CA SER A 210 -21.12 -4.73 19.22
C SER A 210 -21.52 -4.21 20.60
N ASP A 211 -22.30 -4.99 21.37
CA ASP A 211 -22.86 -4.57 22.67
C ASP A 211 -21.82 -3.93 23.60
N ASP A 212 -20.61 -4.47 23.54
CA ASP A 212 -19.45 -4.12 24.33
C ASP A 212 -18.86 -2.75 23.95
N VAL A 213 -18.85 -2.40 22.67
CA VAL A 213 -18.26 -1.16 22.14
C VAL A 213 -19.31 -0.04 22.07
N ASP A 214 -20.55 -0.37 21.73
CA ASP A 214 -21.67 0.58 21.62
C ASP A 214 -21.90 1.35 22.93
N GLN A 215 -21.86 0.65 24.06
CA GLN A 215 -22.05 1.22 25.40
C GLN A 215 -21.01 2.29 25.79
N VAL A 216 -19.86 2.34 25.11
CA VAL A 216 -18.78 3.30 25.38
C VAL A 216 -18.51 4.24 24.20
N THR A 217 -19.37 4.23 23.17
CA THR A 217 -19.18 5.00 21.94
C THR A 217 -20.32 5.98 21.65
N CYS A 218 -19.96 7.24 21.41
CA CYS A 218 -20.86 8.20 20.78
C CYS A 218 -20.74 8.06 19.25
N MET A 219 -21.77 7.55 18.58
CA MET A 219 -21.79 7.40 17.13
C MET A 219 -22.48 8.58 16.44
N VAL A 220 -21.82 9.17 15.45
CA VAL A 220 -22.35 10.29 14.65
C VAL A 220 -22.23 9.96 13.17
N LEU A 221 -23.36 9.97 12.46
CA LEU A 221 -23.37 9.85 11.00
C LEU A 221 -23.20 11.24 10.36
N LEU A 222 -22.23 11.36 9.47
CA LEU A 222 -22.10 12.50 8.56
C LEU A 222 -22.72 12.11 7.20
N PRO A 223 -23.99 12.47 6.95
CA PRO A 223 -24.70 12.01 5.77
C PRO A 223 -24.21 12.71 4.50
N VAL A 224 -24.44 12.05 3.36
CA VAL A 224 -24.46 12.73 2.07
C VAL A 224 -25.81 13.45 1.98
N SER A 225 -25.78 14.77 2.16
CA SER A 225 -26.99 15.60 2.23
C SER A 225 -26.76 16.95 1.55
N ASP A 226 -27.84 17.50 1.01
CA ASP A 226 -27.88 18.87 0.50
C ASP A 226 -27.74 19.91 1.62
N ASP A 227 -27.83 19.52 2.90
CA ASP A 227 -27.53 20.40 4.04
C ASP A 227 -26.08 20.92 4.02
N ALA A 228 -25.18 20.23 3.31
CA ALA A 228 -23.81 20.67 3.10
C ALA A 228 -23.66 21.70 1.97
N ASN A 229 -24.71 21.98 1.19
CA ASN A 229 -24.63 22.85 0.02
C ASN A 229 -24.21 24.30 0.35
N PRO A 230 -24.67 24.94 1.44
CA PRO A 230 -24.17 26.26 1.84
C PRO A 230 -22.67 26.27 2.10
N ASP A 231 -22.16 25.24 2.80
CA ASP A 231 -20.73 25.11 3.07
C ASP A 231 -19.92 24.82 1.79
N ILE A 232 -20.46 24.00 0.89
CA ILE A 232 -19.85 23.72 -0.42
C ILE A 232 -19.80 24.97 -1.30
N GLU A 233 -20.85 25.78 -1.31
CA GLU A 233 -20.88 27.06 -2.00
C GLU A 233 -19.80 28.00 -1.47
N LEU A 234 -19.72 28.15 -0.14
CA LEU A 234 -18.70 28.96 0.52
C LEU A 234 -17.28 28.45 0.19
N TYR A 235 -17.10 27.14 0.16
CA TYR A 235 -15.84 26.48 -0.20
C TYR A 235 -15.44 26.76 -1.66
N LEU A 236 -16.35 26.57 -2.61
CA LEU A 236 -16.11 26.87 -4.03
C LEU A 236 -15.78 28.34 -4.25
N ARG A 237 -16.57 29.26 -3.69
CA ARG A 237 -16.36 30.71 -3.85
C ARG A 237 -14.98 31.13 -3.32
N SER A 238 -14.56 30.63 -2.17
CA SER A 238 -13.23 30.90 -1.63
C SER A 238 -12.12 30.29 -2.48
N GLY A 239 -12.30 29.03 -2.90
CA GLY A 239 -11.38 28.34 -3.79
C GLY A 239 -11.13 29.09 -5.09
N PHE A 240 -12.19 29.52 -5.79
CA PHE A 240 -12.06 30.29 -7.02
C PHE A 240 -11.43 31.67 -6.80
N LYS A 241 -11.74 32.36 -5.69
CA LYS A 241 -11.03 33.59 -5.29
C LYS A 241 -9.53 33.36 -5.14
N ASN A 242 -9.12 32.23 -4.58
CA ASN A 242 -7.70 31.88 -4.44
C ASN A 242 -7.04 31.53 -5.77
N ILE A 243 -7.77 30.92 -6.72
CA ILE A 243 -7.29 30.71 -8.09
C ILE A 243 -7.05 32.05 -8.79
N LEU A 244 -8.01 32.99 -8.73
CA LEU A 244 -7.87 34.33 -9.31
C LEU A 244 -6.67 35.08 -8.74
N ARG A 245 -6.50 35.06 -7.41
CA ARG A 245 -5.34 35.67 -6.72
C ARG A 245 -4.02 35.08 -7.22
N ARG A 246 -3.89 33.75 -7.29
CA ARG A 246 -2.66 33.09 -7.76
C ARG A 246 -2.34 33.38 -9.22
N ARG A 247 -3.35 33.68 -10.03
CA ARG A 247 -3.21 34.06 -11.45
C ARG A 247 -3.09 35.58 -11.67
N ASN A 248 -2.99 36.39 -10.61
CA ASN A 248 -2.97 37.86 -10.66
C ASN A 248 -4.17 38.45 -11.41
N ILE A 249 -5.34 37.81 -11.34
CA ILE A 249 -6.59 38.31 -11.91
C ILE A 249 -7.37 39.01 -10.79
N PRO A 250 -7.89 40.24 -11.02
CA PRO A 250 -8.64 40.96 -10.01
C PRO A 250 -9.85 40.17 -9.50
N VAL A 251 -9.98 40.04 -8.18
CA VAL A 251 -11.11 39.35 -7.52
C VAL A 251 -12.46 40.04 -7.79
N THR A 252 -12.45 41.27 -8.32
CA THR A 252 -13.65 41.97 -8.81
C THR A 252 -14.22 41.36 -10.09
N SER A 253 -13.56 40.39 -10.72
CA SER A 253 -14.14 39.64 -11.82
C SER A 253 -15.38 38.89 -11.36
N GLN A 254 -16.48 38.95 -12.11
CA GLN A 254 -17.71 38.15 -11.89
C GLN A 254 -17.51 36.66 -12.23
N TRP A 255 -16.28 36.17 -12.17
CA TRP A 255 -15.93 34.80 -12.51
C TRP A 255 -15.57 34.01 -11.24
N PRO A 256 -16.06 32.77 -11.11
CA PRO A 256 -17.10 32.16 -11.94
C PRO A 256 -18.47 32.82 -11.71
N SER A 257 -19.42 32.60 -12.62
CA SER A 257 -20.78 33.11 -12.46
C SER A 257 -21.50 32.41 -11.31
N ASP A 258 -22.57 33.03 -10.78
CA ASP A 258 -23.39 32.38 -9.76
C ASP A 258 -24.04 31.10 -10.29
N ASP A 259 -24.42 31.06 -11.57
CA ASP A 259 -24.96 29.86 -12.22
C ASP A 259 -23.93 28.72 -12.29
N ASP A 260 -22.65 29.02 -12.56
CA ASP A 260 -21.57 28.03 -12.50
C ASP A 260 -21.45 27.46 -11.07
N ILE A 261 -21.43 28.33 -10.06
CA ILE A 261 -21.35 27.92 -8.66
C ILE A 261 -22.53 27.01 -8.29
N GLN A 262 -23.76 27.41 -8.59
CA GLN A 262 -24.95 26.61 -8.28
C GLN A 262 -24.97 25.28 -9.02
N THR A 263 -24.50 25.25 -10.27
CA THR A 263 -24.33 24.01 -11.04
C THR A 263 -23.38 23.05 -10.31
N LEU A 264 -22.22 23.54 -9.86
CA LEU A 264 -21.24 22.73 -9.14
C LEU A 264 -21.74 22.28 -7.75
N VAL A 265 -22.44 23.14 -7.02
CA VAL A 265 -23.06 22.81 -5.72
C VAL A 265 -24.05 21.65 -5.90
N LYS A 266 -24.98 21.78 -6.85
CA LYS A 266 -25.97 20.74 -7.16
C LYS A 266 -25.31 19.43 -7.61
N ALA A 267 -24.26 19.51 -8.43
CA ALA A 267 -23.51 18.34 -8.88
C ALA A 267 -22.73 17.64 -7.76
N SER A 268 -22.38 18.37 -6.69
CA SER A 268 -21.64 17.82 -5.56
C SER A 268 -22.50 16.86 -4.73
N LYS A 269 -23.83 17.03 -4.68
CA LYS A 269 -24.75 16.24 -3.84
C LYS A 269 -24.26 16.11 -2.39
N GLY A 270 -23.69 17.18 -1.83
CA GLY A 270 -23.11 17.17 -0.47
C GLY A 270 -21.70 16.56 -0.32
N LEU A 271 -21.05 16.11 -1.40
CA LEU A 271 -19.70 15.55 -1.40
C LEU A 271 -18.64 16.63 -1.63
N PHE A 272 -17.86 16.98 -0.61
CA PHE A 272 -16.71 17.91 -0.70
C PHE A 272 -15.55 17.43 -1.58
N VAL A 273 -15.43 16.13 -1.84
CA VAL A 273 -14.40 15.63 -2.78
C VAL A 273 -14.64 16.14 -4.21
N TYR A 274 -15.90 16.37 -4.59
CA TYR A 274 -16.25 16.93 -5.89
C TYR A 274 -15.68 18.35 -6.07
N PRO A 275 -16.08 19.37 -5.28
CA PRO A 275 -15.58 20.73 -5.44
C PRO A 275 -14.06 20.81 -5.21
N ALA A 276 -13.49 20.00 -4.31
CA ALA A 276 -12.04 19.95 -4.13
C ALA A 276 -11.30 19.49 -5.40
N THR A 277 -11.83 18.48 -6.09
CA THR A 277 -11.27 17.99 -7.35
C THR A 277 -11.47 19.02 -8.46
N VAL A 278 -12.63 19.68 -8.52
CA VAL A 278 -12.91 20.73 -9.53
C VAL A 278 -11.94 21.90 -9.37
N LEU A 279 -11.74 22.37 -8.15
CA LEU A 279 -10.80 23.46 -7.88
C LEU A 279 -9.37 23.10 -8.31
N ARG A 280 -8.91 21.86 -8.06
CA ARG A 280 -7.60 21.40 -8.53
C ARG A 280 -7.50 21.37 -10.06
N ASP A 281 -8.47 20.77 -10.73
CA ASP A 281 -8.53 20.68 -12.20
C ASP A 281 -8.49 22.06 -12.86
N VAL A 282 -9.32 22.99 -12.37
CA VAL A 282 -9.42 24.36 -12.89
C VAL A 282 -8.14 25.15 -12.60
N ASP A 283 -7.57 25.01 -11.41
CA ASP A 283 -6.36 25.71 -11.00
C ASP A 283 -5.12 25.28 -11.81
N GLN A 284 -5.05 24.01 -12.20
CA GLN A 284 -3.94 23.45 -12.97
C GLN A 284 -4.11 23.59 -14.49
N ALA A 285 -5.33 23.85 -14.98
CA ALA A 285 -5.59 24.00 -16.41
C ALA A 285 -4.96 25.28 -16.99
N VAL A 286 -4.33 25.17 -18.16
CA VAL A 286 -3.83 26.36 -18.89
C VAL A 286 -4.96 27.37 -19.11
N SER A 287 -6.10 26.89 -19.60
CA SER A 287 -7.34 27.64 -19.78
C SER A 287 -8.37 27.29 -18.69
N PHE A 288 -8.29 27.98 -17.56
CA PHE A 288 -9.13 27.71 -16.39
C PHE A 288 -10.63 27.97 -16.64
N THR A 289 -10.96 28.91 -17.54
CA THR A 289 -12.34 29.20 -17.94
C THR A 289 -12.95 28.08 -18.78
N GLU A 290 -12.19 27.51 -19.72
CA GLU A 290 -12.63 26.36 -20.52
C GLU A 290 -12.71 25.08 -19.68
N ALA A 291 -11.78 24.89 -18.75
CA ALA A 291 -11.81 23.78 -17.81
C ALA A 291 -13.11 23.80 -16.99
N LEU A 292 -13.46 24.95 -16.39
CA LEU A 292 -14.71 25.11 -15.65
C LEU A 292 -15.93 24.85 -16.54
N ARG A 293 -15.98 25.42 -17.75
CA ARG A 293 -17.10 25.21 -18.68
C ARG A 293 -17.29 23.72 -19.01
N ALA A 294 -16.20 23.00 -19.25
CA ALA A 294 -16.26 21.56 -19.54
C ALA A 294 -16.73 20.73 -18.33
N VAL A 295 -16.32 21.11 -17.11
CA VAL A 295 -16.84 20.49 -15.87
C VAL A 295 -18.33 20.73 -15.74
N CYS A 296 -18.79 21.99 -15.81
CA CYS A 296 -20.21 22.33 -15.73
C CYS A 296 -21.03 21.55 -16.78
N ALA A 297 -20.57 21.50 -18.03
CA ALA A 297 -21.24 20.77 -19.11
C ALA A 297 -21.37 19.26 -18.83
N ALA A 298 -20.34 18.61 -18.29
CA ALA A 298 -20.39 17.19 -17.93
C ALA A 298 -21.39 16.90 -16.80
N THR A 299 -21.71 17.90 -15.97
CA THR A 299 -22.55 17.75 -14.79
C THR A 299 -24.02 18.12 -14.97
N LEU A 300 -24.42 18.54 -16.17
CA LEU A 300 -25.83 18.85 -16.48
C LEU A 300 -26.69 17.59 -16.64
N ASN A 301 -26.10 16.41 -16.86
CA ASN A 301 -26.82 15.14 -17.06
C ASN A 301 -26.40 13.99 -16.09
N PRO A 302 -26.30 14.17 -14.77
CA PRO A 302 -26.00 13.06 -13.87
C PRO A 302 -27.26 12.17 -13.77
N THR A 303 -27.12 10.86 -13.94
CA THR A 303 -28.20 9.94 -13.57
C THR A 303 -28.36 9.96 -12.05
N ASP A 304 -29.58 10.13 -11.51
CA ASP A 304 -29.84 10.11 -10.05
C ASP A 304 -29.68 8.69 -9.42
N ALA A 305 -28.98 7.78 -10.10
CA ALA A 305 -28.81 6.39 -9.68
C ALA A 305 -27.88 6.20 -8.48
N SER A 306 -27.03 7.20 -8.15
CA SER A 306 -26.03 7.12 -7.09
C SER A 306 -25.67 8.50 -6.55
N PRO A 307 -25.38 8.66 -5.24
CA PRO A 307 -24.84 9.89 -4.69
C PRO A 307 -23.50 10.30 -5.32
N PHE A 308 -22.77 9.36 -5.93
CA PHE A 308 -21.50 9.63 -6.61
C PHE A 308 -21.65 9.99 -8.09
N ALA A 309 -22.86 10.03 -8.66
CA ALA A 309 -23.05 10.17 -10.11
C ALA A 309 -22.37 11.42 -10.71
N GLY A 310 -22.48 12.58 -10.04
CA GLY A 310 -21.79 13.80 -10.47
C GLY A 310 -20.26 13.68 -10.40
N LEU A 311 -19.75 13.03 -9.35
CA LEU A 311 -18.32 12.75 -9.18
C LEU A 311 -17.79 11.76 -10.22
N ASP A 312 -18.54 10.70 -10.50
CA ASP A 312 -18.18 9.67 -11.49
C ASP A 312 -18.21 10.23 -12.91
N ALA A 313 -19.16 11.11 -13.22
CA ALA A 313 -19.20 11.86 -14.48
C ALA A 313 -17.96 12.76 -14.62
N PHE A 314 -17.53 13.41 -13.54
CA PHE A 314 -16.34 14.25 -13.58
C PHE A 314 -15.03 13.43 -13.67
N TYR A 315 -14.90 12.32 -12.94
CA TYR A 315 -13.79 11.39 -13.12
C TYR A 315 -13.74 10.82 -14.54
N THR A 316 -14.89 10.49 -15.10
CA THR A 316 -15.02 10.07 -16.50
C THR A 316 -14.52 11.17 -17.45
N LEU A 317 -14.90 12.43 -17.22
CA LEU A 317 -14.41 13.57 -18.00
C LEU A 317 -12.87 13.71 -17.92
N ILE A 318 -12.29 13.59 -16.72
CA ILE A 318 -10.83 13.62 -16.53
C ILE A 318 -10.17 12.52 -17.36
N MET A 319 -10.70 11.30 -17.33
CA MET A 319 -10.18 10.18 -18.10
C MET A 319 -10.38 10.36 -19.62
N GLN A 320 -11.50 10.95 -20.06
CA GLN A 320 -11.79 11.22 -21.47
C GLN A 320 -10.93 12.34 -22.09
N ARG A 321 -10.41 13.25 -21.26
CA ARG A 321 -9.46 14.29 -21.71
C ARG A 321 -8.07 13.72 -22.01
N ILE A 322 -7.79 12.47 -21.65
CA ILE A 322 -6.55 11.78 -22.00
C ILE A 322 -6.61 11.42 -23.49
N LEU A 323 -5.54 11.77 -24.22
CA LEU A 323 -5.44 11.45 -25.65
C LEU A 323 -5.49 9.91 -25.85
N PRO A 324 -6.23 9.40 -26.87
CA PRO A 324 -6.39 7.96 -27.08
C PRO A 324 -5.08 7.17 -27.12
N GLU A 325 -4.02 7.76 -27.68
CA GLU A 325 -2.69 7.15 -27.75
C GLU A 325 -1.94 7.09 -26.41
N LYS A 326 -2.30 7.93 -25.44
CA LYS A 326 -1.70 7.94 -24.08
C LYS A 326 -2.54 7.17 -23.06
N LEU A 327 -3.83 6.92 -23.36
CA LEU A 327 -4.76 6.26 -22.46
C LEU A 327 -4.28 4.87 -21.97
N PRO A 328 -3.72 3.97 -22.80
CA PRO A 328 -3.22 2.68 -22.32
C PRO A 328 -2.15 2.81 -21.24
N THR A 329 -1.18 3.71 -21.44
CA THR A 329 -0.11 4.00 -20.48
C THR A 329 -0.67 4.55 -19.17
N VAL A 330 -1.63 5.48 -19.24
CA VAL A 330 -2.25 6.04 -18.04
C VAL A 330 -3.07 4.99 -17.29
N LEU A 331 -3.77 4.09 -17.99
CA LEU A 331 -4.48 2.98 -17.36
C LEU A 331 -3.53 1.98 -16.70
N LEU A 332 -2.36 1.72 -17.29
CA LEU A 332 -1.31 0.93 -16.64
C LEU A 332 -0.81 1.63 -15.38
N LEU A 333 -0.54 2.94 -15.41
CA LEU A 333 -0.17 3.71 -14.21
C LEU A 333 -1.26 3.60 -13.12
N CYS A 334 -2.53 3.81 -13.47
CA CYS A 334 -3.65 3.66 -12.55
C CYS A 334 -3.72 2.22 -11.99
N ARG A 335 -3.52 1.20 -12.83
CA ARG A 335 -3.47 -0.20 -12.40
C ARG A 335 -2.35 -0.43 -11.39
N LEU A 336 -1.16 0.12 -11.62
CA LEU A 336 -0.01 0.02 -10.70
C LEU A 336 -0.30 0.68 -9.35
N LEU A 337 -0.89 1.88 -9.36
CA LEU A 337 -1.28 2.59 -8.14
C LEU A 337 -2.37 1.82 -7.37
N CYS A 338 -3.26 1.12 -8.09
CA CYS A 338 -4.30 0.28 -7.51
C CYS A 338 -3.84 -1.15 -7.15
N SER A 339 -2.67 -1.62 -7.58
CA SER A 339 -2.20 -3.01 -7.41
C SER A 339 -1.17 -3.20 -6.31
N THR A 340 -0.86 -2.16 -5.53
CA THR A 340 0.14 -2.22 -4.44
C THR A 340 -0.28 -3.06 -3.23
N ASP A 341 -1.36 -3.82 -3.36
CA ASP A 341 -1.76 -4.97 -2.54
C ASP A 341 -0.76 -6.14 -2.62
N SER A 342 0.49 -6.01 -2.13
CA SER A 342 1.33 -7.21 -1.95
C SER A 342 2.39 -7.22 -0.84
N TYR A 343 2.67 -6.13 -0.11
CA TYR A 343 3.61 -6.24 1.03
C TYR A 343 3.12 -5.48 2.28
N PRO A 344 2.91 -6.17 3.43
CA PRO A 344 2.81 -5.55 4.74
C PRO A 344 4.21 -5.18 5.25
N GLY A 345 4.42 -3.95 5.72
CA GLY A 345 5.62 -3.56 6.48
C GLY A 345 6.60 -2.58 5.80
N SER A 346 6.52 -2.37 4.49
CA SER A 346 7.26 -1.27 3.84
C SER A 346 6.46 0.03 3.94
N GLN A 347 6.81 0.89 4.88
CA GLN A 347 6.60 2.32 4.65
C GLN A 347 7.24 2.69 3.31
N PHE A 348 6.67 3.68 2.66
CA PHE A 348 7.15 4.33 1.44
C PHE A 348 6.62 3.71 0.14
N HIS A 349 5.62 4.38 -0.41
CA HIS A 349 5.46 4.79 -1.82
C HIS A 349 6.28 4.04 -2.87
N GLY A 350 5.67 3.56 -3.95
CA GLY A 350 6.48 3.21 -5.12
C GLY A 350 7.17 4.47 -5.67
N GLY A 351 8.50 4.46 -5.69
CA GLY A 351 9.28 5.60 -6.14
C GLY A 351 8.90 5.96 -7.57
N VAL A 352 8.67 7.24 -7.84
CA VAL A 352 8.28 7.76 -9.18
C VAL A 352 9.21 7.21 -10.27
N MET A 353 10.52 7.18 -10.01
CA MET A 353 11.51 6.62 -10.94
C MET A 353 11.33 5.11 -11.16
N ARG A 354 10.96 4.35 -10.13
CA ARG A 354 10.69 2.91 -10.27
C ARG A 354 9.47 2.68 -11.16
N TRP A 355 8.37 3.39 -10.91
CA TRP A 355 7.16 3.27 -11.72
C TRP A 355 7.38 3.69 -13.17
N SER A 356 8.16 4.76 -13.40
CA SER A 356 8.54 5.16 -14.75
C SER A 356 9.29 4.05 -15.48
N ASN A 357 10.29 3.43 -14.85
CA ASN A 357 11.03 2.34 -15.49
C ASN A 357 10.18 1.08 -15.70
N ILE A 358 9.25 0.78 -14.79
CA ILE A 358 8.26 -0.29 -14.97
C ILE A 358 7.35 0.00 -16.17
N LEU A 359 6.89 1.24 -16.32
CA LEU A 359 6.04 1.69 -17.44
C LEU A 359 6.83 1.96 -18.73
N GLU A 360 8.15 1.83 -18.69
CA GLU A 360 9.09 2.18 -19.75
C GLU A 360 9.02 3.65 -20.23
N LEU A 361 8.66 4.56 -19.34
CA LEU A 361 8.55 5.99 -19.64
C LEU A 361 9.81 6.75 -19.27
N SER A 362 10.22 7.70 -20.12
CA SER A 362 11.20 8.71 -19.73
C SER A 362 10.66 9.57 -18.58
N GLU A 363 11.53 10.33 -17.91
CA GLU A 363 11.11 11.33 -16.92
C GLU A 363 10.01 12.23 -17.48
N ILE A 364 10.23 12.77 -18.69
CA ILE A 364 9.31 13.69 -19.35
C ILE A 364 7.97 13.02 -19.66
N ASP A 365 8.00 11.79 -20.19
CA ASP A 365 6.78 11.05 -20.52
C ASP A 365 5.99 10.65 -19.28
N PHE A 366 6.68 10.30 -18.19
CA PHE A 366 6.03 9.96 -16.92
C PHE A 366 5.31 11.17 -16.33
N TRP A 367 5.99 12.32 -16.27
CA TRP A 367 5.36 13.56 -15.81
C TRP A 367 4.24 14.01 -16.73
N ALA A 368 4.38 13.83 -18.04
CA ALA A 368 3.30 14.11 -19.00
C ALA A 368 2.07 13.21 -18.76
N ALA A 369 2.26 11.92 -18.43
CA ALA A 369 1.17 11.01 -18.08
C ALA A 369 0.50 11.44 -16.76
N CYS A 370 1.29 11.78 -15.74
CA CYS A 370 0.78 12.22 -14.45
C CYS A 370 0.03 13.56 -14.51
N ASN A 371 0.51 14.51 -15.31
CA ASN A 371 -0.11 15.83 -15.49
C ASN A 371 -1.54 15.73 -16.04
N ARG A 372 -1.90 14.65 -16.75
CA ARG A 372 -3.29 14.42 -17.21
C ARG A 372 -4.24 14.03 -16.09
N LEU A 373 -3.70 13.61 -14.95
CA LEU A 373 -4.44 13.16 -13.76
C LEU A 373 -4.17 14.07 -12.55
N CYS A 374 -3.62 15.27 -12.76
CA CYS A 374 -3.20 16.18 -11.69
C CYS A 374 -4.32 16.56 -10.71
N ALA A 375 -5.58 16.52 -11.14
CA ALA A 375 -6.75 16.75 -10.27
C ALA A 375 -7.00 15.62 -9.24
N VAL A 376 -6.51 14.41 -9.52
CA VAL A 376 -6.76 13.18 -8.73
C VAL A 376 -5.48 12.52 -8.21
N LEU A 377 -4.32 12.86 -8.76
CA LEU A 377 -3.00 12.41 -8.31
C LEU A 377 -2.26 13.50 -7.55
N HIS A 378 -1.75 13.13 -6.39
CA HIS A 378 -0.80 13.91 -5.63
C HIS A 378 0.60 13.33 -5.81
N ILE A 379 1.57 14.22 -6.04
CA ILE A 379 2.96 13.83 -6.25
C ILE A 379 3.82 14.66 -5.31
N GLN A 380 4.52 14.00 -4.40
CA GLN A 380 5.46 14.65 -3.51
C GLN A 380 6.88 14.41 -4.03
N ASN A 381 7.54 15.49 -4.43
CA ASN A 381 8.97 15.42 -4.73
C ASN A 381 9.74 15.34 -3.43
N HIS A 382 10.34 14.18 -3.14
CA HIS A 382 11.29 14.08 -2.04
C HIS A 382 12.61 14.68 -2.51
N SER A 383 12.95 15.86 -1.98
CA SER A 383 14.25 16.50 -2.16
C SER A 383 15.35 15.91 -1.27
N ALA A 384 15.05 14.83 -0.52
CA ALA A 384 16.04 14.18 0.32
C ALA A 384 17.18 13.65 -0.57
N SER A 385 18.38 14.19 -0.36
CA SER A 385 19.60 13.76 -1.05
C SER A 385 19.89 12.32 -0.65
N PHE A 386 19.52 11.37 -1.51
CA PHE A 386 19.99 10.00 -1.39
C PHE A 386 21.48 9.99 -1.75
N ASP A 387 22.33 9.69 -0.77
CA ASP A 387 23.76 9.52 -1.00
C ASP A 387 24.09 8.03 -1.15
N PRO A 388 24.38 7.55 -2.37
CA PRO A 388 24.72 6.15 -2.61
C PRO A 388 26.13 5.78 -2.11
N SER A 389 27.01 6.74 -1.84
CA SER A 389 28.39 6.48 -1.41
C SER A 389 28.49 5.78 -0.06
N GLN A 390 27.44 5.88 0.77
CA GLN A 390 27.36 5.15 2.04
C GLN A 390 27.33 3.62 1.86
N PHE A 391 27.03 3.12 0.65
CA PHE A 391 26.96 1.68 0.35
C PHE A 391 28.22 1.13 -0.33
N GLY A 392 29.22 1.98 -0.60
CA GLY A 392 30.48 1.60 -1.22
C GLY A 392 30.75 2.31 -2.54
N ASP A 393 31.46 1.63 -3.44
CA ASP A 393 31.80 2.14 -4.76
C ASP A 393 30.54 2.32 -5.64
N THR A 394 30.28 3.55 -6.06
CA THR A 394 29.09 3.91 -6.84
C THR A 394 29.23 3.61 -8.33
N ASP A 395 30.46 3.34 -8.80
CA ASP A 395 30.77 3.07 -10.20
C ASP A 395 30.71 1.57 -10.52
N CYS A 396 30.37 0.73 -9.54
CA CYS A 396 30.22 -0.70 -9.69
C CYS A 396 28.76 -1.17 -9.51
N PRO A 397 28.36 -2.29 -10.15
CA PRO A 397 27.03 -2.86 -9.95
C PRO A 397 26.74 -3.31 -8.51
N PHE A 398 25.46 -3.34 -8.14
CA PHE A 398 25.02 -3.63 -6.77
C PHE A 398 25.39 -5.02 -6.26
N TRP A 399 25.66 -5.99 -7.13
CA TRP A 399 26.09 -7.33 -6.70
C TRP A 399 27.52 -7.35 -6.14
N TYR A 400 28.28 -6.25 -6.23
CA TYR A 400 29.53 -6.05 -5.50
C TYR A 400 29.33 -5.43 -4.11
N VAL A 401 28.12 -4.95 -3.79
CA VAL A 401 27.78 -4.44 -2.46
C VAL A 401 27.77 -5.60 -1.46
N ALA A 402 28.31 -5.36 -0.26
CA ALA A 402 28.26 -6.35 0.79
C ALA A 402 26.81 -6.76 1.08
N PRO A 403 26.49 -8.07 1.20
CA PRO A 403 25.12 -8.55 1.36
C PRO A 403 24.30 -7.80 2.43
N ALA A 404 24.93 -7.45 3.56
CA ALA A 404 24.29 -6.72 4.66
C ALA A 404 23.67 -5.36 4.26
N PHE A 405 24.15 -4.71 3.18
CA PHE A 405 23.66 -3.42 2.70
C PHE A 405 22.71 -3.51 1.51
N VAL A 406 22.61 -4.68 0.86
CA VAL A 406 21.79 -4.87 -0.34
C VAL A 406 20.33 -4.53 -0.07
N ASP A 407 19.79 -4.94 1.07
CA ASP A 407 18.39 -4.67 1.40
C ASP A 407 18.13 -3.19 1.70
N GLU A 408 19.03 -2.53 2.43
CA GLU A 408 18.92 -1.10 2.72
C GLU A 408 18.95 -0.28 1.43
N LEU A 409 19.89 -0.57 0.53
CA LEU A 409 19.96 0.06 -0.79
C LEU A 409 18.67 -0.20 -1.60
N ARG A 410 18.18 -1.44 -1.60
CA ARG A 410 16.97 -1.84 -2.30
C ARG A 410 15.73 -1.08 -1.81
N VAL A 411 15.59 -0.87 -0.49
CA VAL A 411 14.50 -0.06 0.08
C VAL A 411 14.56 1.39 -0.40
N HIS A 412 15.75 2.00 -0.42
CA HIS A 412 15.91 3.36 -0.94
C HIS A 412 15.53 3.45 -2.43
N VAL A 413 16.05 2.53 -3.24
CA VAL A 413 15.82 2.49 -4.69
C VAL A 413 14.36 2.23 -5.02
N ARG A 414 13.71 1.29 -4.32
CA ARG A 414 12.31 0.94 -4.58
C ARG A 414 11.33 2.05 -4.22
N TYR A 415 11.64 2.84 -3.19
CA TYR A 415 10.61 3.61 -2.51
C TYR A 415 10.92 5.09 -2.24
N ARG A 416 12.18 5.52 -2.29
CA ARG A 416 12.57 6.89 -1.92
C ARG A 416 12.98 7.75 -3.11
N LEU A 417 13.40 7.14 -4.20
CA LEU A 417 13.94 7.86 -5.36
C LEU A 417 12.85 8.41 -6.29
N GLY A 418 13.01 9.67 -6.69
CA GLY A 418 12.11 10.39 -7.60
C GLY A 418 10.87 10.98 -6.94
N GLY A 419 10.68 10.79 -5.64
CA GLY A 419 9.46 11.22 -4.95
C GLY A 419 8.38 10.13 -4.87
N SER A 420 7.22 10.49 -4.34
CA SER A 420 6.07 9.61 -4.14
C SER A 420 4.86 10.04 -4.96
N ILE A 421 4.05 9.08 -5.38
CA ILE A 421 2.81 9.30 -6.15
C ILE A 421 1.66 8.51 -5.53
N HIS A 422 0.51 9.16 -5.32
CA HIS A 422 -0.69 8.56 -4.75
C HIS A 422 -1.96 9.31 -5.17
N PHE A 423 -3.13 8.71 -4.95
CA PHE A 423 -4.40 9.41 -5.16
C PHE A 423 -4.63 10.43 -4.05
N TYR A 424 -5.16 11.61 -4.39
CA TYR A 424 -5.60 12.59 -3.39
C TYR A 424 -6.70 12.04 -2.46
N HIS A 425 -7.50 11.09 -2.95
CA HIS A 425 -8.64 10.56 -2.22
C HIS A 425 -9.02 9.16 -2.71
N LYS A 426 -9.37 8.26 -1.76
CA LYS A 426 -9.76 6.86 -2.03
C LYS A 426 -10.97 6.73 -2.99
N SER A 427 -11.80 7.77 -3.15
CA SER A 427 -12.94 7.72 -4.10
C SER A 427 -12.56 7.52 -5.56
N PHE A 428 -11.39 8.00 -6.01
CA PHE A 428 -10.94 7.77 -7.38
C PHE A 428 -10.42 6.34 -7.56
N TYR A 429 -9.75 5.79 -6.54
CA TYR A 429 -9.44 4.36 -6.48
C TYR A 429 -10.73 3.53 -6.57
N ASP A 430 -11.74 3.84 -5.74
CA ASP A 430 -13.03 3.13 -5.76
C ASP A 430 -13.72 3.21 -7.12
N PHE A 431 -13.64 4.36 -7.79
CA PHE A 431 -14.14 4.55 -9.16
C PHE A 431 -13.44 3.62 -10.15
N LEU A 432 -12.10 3.62 -10.18
CA LEU A 432 -11.31 2.77 -11.08
C LEU A 432 -11.50 1.27 -10.82
N MET A 433 -11.78 0.89 -9.57
CA MET A 433 -11.96 -0.50 -9.17
C MET A 433 -13.38 -1.03 -9.42
N ASP A 434 -14.38 -0.16 -9.59
CA ASP A 434 -15.77 -0.56 -9.85
C ASP A 434 -16.13 -0.44 -11.34
N PRO A 435 -16.37 -1.56 -12.06
CA PRO A 435 -16.73 -1.52 -13.47
C PRO A 435 -18.07 -0.83 -13.76
N LYS A 436 -18.99 -0.76 -12.78
CA LYS A 436 -20.26 -0.04 -12.94
C LYS A 436 -20.08 1.48 -12.94
N ARG A 437 -19.03 1.96 -12.24
CA ARG A 437 -18.75 3.39 -12.09
C ARG A 437 -17.80 3.90 -13.19
N SER A 438 -16.71 3.18 -13.45
CA SER A 438 -15.67 3.63 -14.39
C SER A 438 -15.81 3.10 -15.81
N GLY A 439 -16.68 2.13 -16.07
CA GLY A 439 -16.94 1.58 -17.41
C GLY A 439 -15.63 1.16 -18.11
N PRO A 440 -15.27 1.80 -19.25
CA PRO A 440 -14.06 1.44 -20.01
C PRO A 440 -12.74 1.75 -19.28
N PHE A 441 -12.78 2.57 -18.21
CA PHE A 441 -11.59 2.94 -17.44
C PHE A 441 -11.33 2.00 -16.25
N CYS A 442 -12.15 0.97 -16.07
CA CYS A 442 -12.01 0.03 -14.96
C CYS A 442 -10.70 -0.77 -15.02
N VAL A 443 -9.87 -0.62 -14.00
CA VAL A 443 -8.55 -1.28 -13.91
C VAL A 443 -8.61 -2.72 -13.42
N ARG A 444 -9.80 -3.24 -13.08
CA ARG A 444 -10.03 -4.65 -12.74
C ARG A 444 -10.57 -5.49 -13.90
N SER A 445 -10.91 -4.86 -15.02
CA SER A 445 -11.47 -5.53 -16.19
C SER A 445 -10.52 -6.59 -16.75
N SER A 446 -11.07 -7.67 -17.32
CA SER A 446 -10.27 -8.75 -17.92
C SER A 446 -9.32 -8.23 -19.00
N SER A 447 -9.75 -7.25 -19.80
CA SER A 447 -8.91 -6.59 -20.80
C SER A 447 -7.72 -5.88 -20.16
N MET A 448 -7.93 -5.20 -19.04
CA MET A 448 -6.82 -4.55 -18.31
C MET A 448 -5.86 -5.58 -17.70
N ARG A 449 -6.35 -6.71 -17.18
CA ARG A 449 -5.47 -7.78 -16.68
C ARG A 449 -4.57 -8.33 -17.79
N ASN A 450 -5.14 -8.55 -18.99
CA ASN A 450 -4.38 -8.99 -20.15
C ASN A 450 -3.37 -7.94 -20.61
N ALA A 451 -3.76 -6.66 -20.69
CA ALA A 451 -2.84 -5.57 -21.04
C ALA A 451 -1.70 -5.44 -20.03
N TYR A 452 -2.01 -5.54 -18.74
CA TYR A 452 -1.03 -5.48 -17.66
C TYR A 452 -0.06 -6.66 -17.66
N PHE A 453 -0.57 -7.89 -17.87
CA PHE A 453 0.25 -9.08 -18.04
C PHE A 453 1.16 -8.96 -19.28
N LYS A 454 0.59 -8.53 -20.41
CA LYS A 454 1.33 -8.32 -21.66
C LYS A 454 2.49 -7.34 -21.46
N HIS A 455 2.22 -6.18 -20.85
CA HIS A 455 3.22 -5.17 -20.54
C HIS A 455 4.31 -5.74 -19.63
N SER A 456 3.93 -6.44 -18.57
CA SER A 456 4.88 -7.07 -17.64
C SER A 456 5.75 -8.13 -18.34
N LEU A 457 5.19 -8.89 -19.28
CA LEU A 457 5.93 -9.86 -20.08
C LEU A 457 6.91 -9.17 -21.04
N GLU A 458 6.51 -8.08 -21.69
CA GLU A 458 7.38 -7.31 -22.59
C GLU A 458 8.56 -6.70 -21.82
N VAL A 459 8.32 -6.13 -20.63
CA VAL A 459 9.38 -5.66 -19.72
C VAL A 459 10.27 -6.82 -19.29
N THR A 460 9.71 -7.98 -18.95
CA THR A 460 10.47 -9.18 -18.57
C THR A 460 11.44 -9.59 -19.69
N LEU A 461 10.93 -9.68 -20.92
CA LEU A 461 11.72 -10.11 -22.08
C LEU A 461 12.79 -9.07 -22.47
N LYS A 462 12.50 -7.77 -22.35
CA LYS A 462 13.51 -6.72 -22.58
C LYS A 462 14.66 -6.82 -21.58
N TYR A 463 14.34 -6.93 -20.29
CA TYR A 463 15.37 -6.91 -19.25
C TYR A 463 16.15 -8.24 -19.20
N GLU A 464 15.56 -9.39 -19.57
CA GLU A 464 16.31 -10.65 -19.65
C GLU A 464 17.43 -10.62 -20.70
N GLU A 465 17.25 -9.87 -21.79
CA GLU A 465 18.25 -9.70 -22.85
C GLU A 465 19.47 -8.91 -22.36
N SER A 466 19.28 -8.06 -21.35
CA SER A 466 20.37 -7.26 -20.78
C SER A 466 21.36 -8.05 -19.92
N TYR A 467 21.06 -9.32 -19.64
CA TYR A 467 21.85 -10.18 -18.78
C TYR A 467 22.40 -11.42 -19.51
N SER A 468 23.54 -11.91 -19.07
CA SER A 468 24.12 -13.20 -19.49
C SER A 468 24.73 -13.92 -18.31
N PHE A 469 24.95 -15.23 -18.45
CA PHE A 469 25.63 -16.01 -17.42
C PHE A 469 27.13 -16.00 -17.64
N GLN A 470 27.88 -15.69 -16.59
CA GLN A 470 29.31 -15.97 -16.48
C GLN A 470 29.51 -16.95 -15.33
N GLY A 471 29.67 -18.24 -15.65
CA GLY A 471 29.58 -19.29 -14.64
C GLY A 471 28.17 -19.37 -14.05
N SER A 472 28.05 -19.28 -12.72
CA SER A 472 26.77 -19.20 -12.00
C SER A 472 26.21 -17.77 -11.88
N ASP A 473 27.03 -16.76 -12.18
CA ASP A 473 26.69 -15.38 -11.89
C ASP A 473 25.99 -14.72 -13.08
N LEU A 474 25.05 -13.83 -12.75
CA LEU A 474 24.32 -13.04 -13.74
C LEU A 474 25.05 -11.71 -13.91
N ILE A 475 25.61 -11.49 -15.10
CA ILE A 475 26.33 -10.26 -15.46
C ILE A 475 25.63 -9.55 -16.62
N LEU A 476 26.02 -8.32 -16.92
CA LEU A 476 25.54 -7.63 -18.13
C LEU A 476 25.91 -8.43 -19.40
N ALA A 477 24.97 -8.52 -20.33
CA ALA A 477 25.18 -9.22 -21.60
C ALA A 477 26.21 -8.50 -22.48
N GLN A 478 26.86 -9.26 -23.37
CA GLN A 478 27.80 -8.69 -24.34
C GLN A 478 27.08 -7.65 -25.22
N GLY A 479 27.63 -6.43 -25.29
CA GLY A 479 27.05 -5.31 -26.04
C GLY A 479 26.13 -4.40 -25.21
N VAL A 480 25.88 -4.72 -23.95
CA VAL A 480 25.22 -3.83 -22.99
C VAL A 480 26.31 -3.00 -22.30
N ALA A 481 26.31 -1.69 -22.54
CA ALA A 481 27.37 -0.81 -22.06
C ALA A 481 27.40 -0.69 -20.53
N ASP A 482 26.23 -0.51 -19.92
CA ASP A 482 26.07 -0.30 -18.48
C ASP A 482 24.65 -0.64 -18.01
N SER A 483 24.35 -0.44 -16.72
CA SER A 483 23.00 -0.68 -16.23
C SER A 483 22.00 0.40 -16.63
N ALA A 484 22.46 1.60 -16.98
CA ALA A 484 21.60 2.70 -17.42
C ALA A 484 20.96 2.42 -18.79
N SER A 485 21.65 1.68 -19.66
CA SER A 485 21.28 1.52 -21.08
C SER A 485 19.90 0.91 -21.34
N SER A 486 19.32 0.17 -20.39
CA SER A 486 17.99 -0.45 -20.52
C SER A 486 16.90 0.25 -19.69
N LEU A 487 17.26 1.25 -18.90
CA LEU A 487 16.36 2.05 -18.07
C LEU A 487 15.81 3.22 -18.90
N SER A 488 14.51 3.47 -18.79
CA SER A 488 13.87 4.63 -19.44
C SER A 488 14.13 5.93 -18.68
N TRP A 489 14.36 5.84 -17.37
CA TRP A 489 14.79 6.94 -16.53
C TRP A 489 15.95 6.48 -15.64
N PRO A 490 17.19 6.51 -16.15
CA PRO A 490 18.36 6.12 -15.38
C PRO A 490 18.70 7.15 -14.30
N TYR A 491 19.34 6.67 -13.23
CA TYR A 491 20.00 7.47 -12.22
C TYR A 491 21.45 7.80 -12.64
N THR A 492 22.13 8.60 -11.81
CA THR A 492 23.44 9.19 -12.14
C THR A 492 24.63 8.23 -12.03
N ASN A 493 24.50 7.07 -11.38
CA ASN A 493 25.61 6.14 -11.16
C ASN A 493 25.19 4.66 -11.33
N GLU A 494 26.18 3.80 -11.55
CA GLU A 494 25.99 2.39 -11.90
C GLU A 494 25.41 1.56 -10.75
N LEU A 495 25.81 1.85 -9.50
CA LEU A 495 25.30 1.16 -8.33
C LEU A 495 23.78 1.23 -8.22
N VAL A 496 23.22 2.43 -8.39
CA VAL A 496 21.77 2.64 -8.32
C VAL A 496 21.08 2.10 -9.57
N ASN A 497 21.68 2.28 -10.75
CA ASN A 497 21.11 1.80 -12.01
C ASN A 497 21.00 0.28 -12.06
N SER A 498 22.04 -0.43 -11.63
CA SER A 498 22.06 -1.90 -11.57
C SER A 498 21.01 -2.43 -10.58
N MET A 499 20.85 -1.79 -9.41
CA MET A 499 19.79 -2.13 -8.45
C MET A 499 18.38 -1.88 -9.03
N PHE A 500 18.17 -0.74 -9.72
CA PHE A 500 16.91 -0.45 -10.40
C PHE A 500 16.58 -1.51 -11.44
N LYS A 501 17.55 -1.82 -12.31
CA LYS A 501 17.39 -2.81 -13.37
C LYS A 501 16.97 -4.16 -12.80
N ALA A 502 17.65 -4.62 -11.76
CA ALA A 502 17.30 -5.87 -11.08
C ALA A 502 15.91 -5.80 -10.44
N CYS A 503 15.55 -4.71 -9.77
CA CYS A 503 14.24 -4.54 -9.14
C CYS A 503 13.07 -4.46 -10.13
N VAL A 504 13.26 -3.83 -11.29
CA VAL A 504 12.25 -3.74 -12.34
C VAL A 504 12.06 -5.12 -12.99
N TYR A 505 13.16 -5.82 -13.29
CA TYR A 505 13.10 -7.17 -13.84
C TYR A 505 12.41 -8.15 -12.88
N ASP A 506 12.80 -8.14 -11.61
CA ASP A 506 12.19 -8.95 -10.54
C ASP A 506 10.68 -8.70 -10.43
N TRP A 507 10.29 -7.42 -10.40
CA TRP A 507 8.88 -7.04 -10.33
C TRP A 507 8.08 -7.48 -11.55
N ALA A 508 8.62 -7.29 -12.76
CA ALA A 508 7.93 -7.62 -14.00
C ALA A 508 7.73 -9.14 -14.13
N PHE A 509 8.79 -9.91 -13.87
CA PHE A 509 8.73 -11.37 -13.89
C PHE A 509 7.81 -11.90 -12.79
N GLY A 510 7.93 -11.37 -11.57
CA GLY A 510 7.08 -11.73 -10.43
C GLY A 510 5.60 -11.44 -10.71
N THR A 511 5.30 -10.34 -11.39
CA THR A 511 3.93 -10.01 -11.84
C THR A 511 3.40 -11.05 -12.84
N CYS A 512 4.18 -11.45 -13.84
CA CYS A 512 3.80 -12.53 -14.75
C CYS A 512 3.58 -13.86 -14.01
N PHE A 513 4.41 -14.15 -13.01
CA PHE A 513 4.29 -15.38 -12.23
C PHE A 513 3.01 -15.38 -11.36
N LEU A 514 2.78 -14.31 -10.61
CA LEU A 514 1.62 -14.14 -9.71
C LEU A 514 0.28 -14.04 -10.43
N TRP A 515 0.28 -13.63 -11.70
CA TRP A 515 -0.96 -13.43 -12.48
C TRP A 515 -1.15 -14.52 -13.54
N GLY A 516 -0.12 -15.31 -13.82
CA GLY A 516 -0.15 -16.36 -14.84
C GLY A 516 -1.07 -17.54 -14.48
N ASP A 517 -1.48 -17.64 -13.22
CA ASP A 517 -2.48 -18.56 -12.71
C ASP A 517 -3.92 -18.12 -13.00
N LEU A 518 -4.19 -16.81 -13.12
CA LEU A 518 -5.52 -16.25 -13.30
C LEU A 518 -6.18 -16.67 -14.63
N PRO A 519 -7.38 -17.28 -14.60
CA PRO A 519 -8.02 -17.89 -15.78
C PRO A 519 -8.32 -16.89 -16.91
N GLN A 520 -8.29 -15.58 -16.64
CA GLN A 520 -8.57 -14.55 -17.62
C GLN A 520 -7.38 -14.20 -18.52
N ILE A 521 -6.16 -14.63 -18.19
CA ILE A 521 -4.98 -14.39 -19.05
C ILE A 521 -5.05 -15.24 -20.33
N GLU A 522 -4.81 -14.64 -21.49
CA GLU A 522 -4.84 -15.38 -22.76
C GLU A 522 -3.75 -16.46 -22.81
N GLY A 523 -4.12 -17.66 -23.26
CA GLY A 523 -3.21 -18.82 -23.34
C GLY A 523 -1.98 -18.58 -24.22
N GLN A 524 -2.10 -17.76 -25.28
CA GLN A 524 -0.96 -17.39 -26.13
C GLN A 524 0.09 -16.56 -25.38
N MET A 525 -0.34 -15.68 -24.47
CA MET A 525 0.58 -14.90 -23.63
C MET A 525 1.26 -15.78 -22.58
N LEU A 526 0.52 -16.74 -22.02
CA LEU A 526 1.08 -17.77 -21.13
C LEU A 526 2.13 -18.64 -21.84
N GLN A 527 1.87 -19.05 -23.08
CA GLN A 527 2.84 -19.75 -23.91
C GLN A 527 4.10 -18.91 -24.12
N ARG A 528 3.96 -17.63 -24.47
CA ARG A 528 5.09 -16.70 -24.60
C ARG A 528 5.88 -16.56 -23.30
N PHE A 529 5.21 -16.48 -22.15
CA PHE A 529 5.87 -16.44 -20.84
C PHE A 529 6.70 -17.71 -20.57
N GLY A 530 6.23 -18.88 -21.00
CA GLY A 530 7.01 -20.13 -20.94
C GLY A 530 8.36 -20.06 -21.67
N HIS A 531 8.53 -19.16 -22.63
CA HIS A 531 9.78 -18.96 -23.37
C HIS A 531 10.77 -17.97 -22.72
N ALA A 532 10.38 -17.30 -21.63
CA ALA A 532 11.28 -16.46 -20.84
C ALA A 532 12.40 -17.29 -20.19
N ASP A 533 13.52 -16.66 -19.82
CA ASP A 533 14.63 -17.32 -19.11
C ASP A 533 14.37 -17.35 -17.61
N PHE A 534 13.69 -18.41 -17.16
CA PHE A 534 13.38 -18.64 -15.75
C PHE A 534 14.64 -18.69 -14.88
N ARG A 535 15.78 -19.14 -15.41
CA ARG A 535 17.04 -19.19 -14.65
C ARG A 535 17.56 -17.79 -14.36
N LYS A 536 17.54 -16.89 -15.35
CA LYS A 536 17.98 -15.49 -15.16
C LYS A 536 17.10 -14.79 -14.13
N ALA A 537 15.78 -14.97 -14.22
CA ALA A 537 14.84 -14.40 -13.26
C ALA A 537 15.10 -14.90 -11.84
N ARG A 538 15.31 -16.22 -11.66
CA ARG A 538 15.66 -16.80 -10.35
C ARG A 538 17.00 -16.30 -9.82
N GLN A 539 18.03 -16.22 -10.65
CA GLN A 539 19.35 -15.74 -10.22
C GLN A 539 19.32 -14.25 -9.84
N ASN A 540 18.58 -13.43 -10.59
CA ASN A 540 18.36 -12.02 -10.27
C ASN A 540 17.68 -11.85 -8.90
N GLU A 541 16.60 -12.60 -8.65
CA GLU A 541 15.88 -12.60 -7.37
C GLU A 541 16.78 -13.09 -6.22
N ALA A 542 17.54 -14.16 -6.41
CA ALA A 542 18.49 -14.67 -5.43
C ALA A 542 19.56 -13.62 -5.07
N THR A 543 20.03 -12.84 -6.05
CA THR A 543 21.01 -11.77 -5.84
C THR A 543 20.42 -10.61 -5.06
N LEU A 544 19.19 -10.19 -5.39
CA LEU A 544 18.44 -9.18 -4.63
C LEU A 544 18.14 -9.62 -3.19
N CYS A 545 18.07 -10.92 -2.95
CA CYS A 545 17.80 -11.52 -1.65
C CYS A 545 19.07 -11.97 -0.91
N ALA A 546 20.27 -11.80 -1.47
CA ALA A 546 21.52 -12.26 -0.88
C ALA A 546 21.81 -11.64 0.50
N GLY A 547 21.29 -10.44 0.76
CA GLY A 547 21.37 -9.76 2.05
C GLY A 547 20.46 -10.30 3.15
N TYR A 548 19.51 -11.17 2.81
CA TYR A 548 18.61 -11.77 3.79
C TYR A 548 19.23 -13.02 4.40
N SER A 549 19.60 -12.95 5.67
CA SER A 549 20.03 -14.12 6.45
C SER A 549 18.84 -14.97 6.96
N GLY A 550 17.60 -14.66 6.54
CA GLY A 550 16.36 -15.22 7.10
C GLY A 550 15.28 -15.48 6.05
N PHE A 551 14.02 -15.53 6.49
CA PHE A 551 12.86 -15.73 5.62
C PHE A 551 12.45 -14.43 4.94
N VAL A 552 11.99 -14.54 3.69
CA VAL A 552 11.31 -13.48 2.95
C VAL A 552 9.85 -13.87 2.81
N ASN A 553 8.91 -12.98 3.12
CA ASN A 553 7.50 -13.26 2.93
C ASN A 553 7.11 -13.08 1.46
N TYR A 554 6.28 -13.97 0.96
CA TYR A 554 5.68 -13.89 -0.36
C TYR A 554 4.20 -14.24 -0.27
N THR A 555 3.43 -13.83 -1.27
CA THR A 555 2.12 -14.44 -1.52
C THR A 555 2.31 -15.63 -2.46
N ARG A 556 1.72 -16.76 -2.12
CA ARG A 556 1.77 -18.00 -2.92
C ARG A 556 0.41 -18.69 -2.83
N TRP A 557 -0.30 -18.82 -3.95
CA TRP A 557 -1.65 -19.40 -3.99
C TRP A 557 -2.63 -18.68 -3.05
N ASP A 558 -2.64 -17.35 -3.09
CA ASP A 558 -3.41 -16.47 -2.19
C ASP A 558 -3.15 -16.67 -0.67
N CYS A 559 -2.06 -17.36 -0.33
CA CYS A 559 -1.61 -17.55 1.05
C CYS A 559 -0.37 -16.69 1.33
N ASP A 560 -0.28 -16.13 2.54
CA ASP A 560 1.01 -15.64 3.03
C ASP A 560 1.96 -16.85 3.20
N ALA A 561 3.15 -16.78 2.60
CA ALA A 561 4.12 -17.85 2.57
C ALA A 561 5.51 -17.36 2.97
N HIS A 562 6.27 -18.24 3.60
CA HIS A 562 7.70 -18.04 3.85
C HIS A 562 8.49 -18.49 2.63
N SER A 563 9.55 -17.75 2.31
CA SER A 563 10.54 -18.12 1.30
C SER A 563 11.94 -18.03 1.86
N LYS A 564 12.83 -18.90 1.38
CA LYS A 564 14.26 -18.90 1.73
C LYS A 564 15.09 -19.20 0.51
N PHE A 565 16.16 -18.44 0.30
CA PHE A 565 17.14 -18.68 -0.76
C PHE A 565 18.36 -19.36 -0.19
N ILE A 566 18.75 -20.49 -0.76
CA ILE A 566 19.95 -21.23 -0.41
C ILE A 566 20.65 -21.59 -1.71
N ARG A 567 21.84 -21.01 -1.95
CA ARG A 567 22.67 -21.33 -3.13
C ARG A 567 21.86 -21.31 -4.45
N GLY A 568 21.07 -20.25 -4.67
CA GLY A 568 20.24 -20.08 -5.87
C GLY A 568 18.97 -20.96 -5.92
N THR A 569 18.77 -21.88 -4.97
CA THR A 569 17.51 -22.60 -4.79
C THR A 569 16.56 -21.79 -3.92
N GLN A 570 15.36 -21.55 -4.42
CA GLN A 570 14.28 -20.92 -3.67
C GLN A 570 13.40 -22.00 -3.07
N LEU A 571 13.21 -21.96 -1.77
CA LEU A 571 12.27 -22.82 -1.02
C LEU A 571 11.06 -22.00 -0.62
N PHE A 572 9.87 -22.59 -0.63
CA PHE A 572 8.69 -21.98 -0.04
C PHE A 572 7.96 -22.92 0.92
N ARG A 573 7.26 -22.30 1.87
CA ARG A 573 6.30 -22.97 2.76
C ARG A 573 5.14 -22.06 3.08
N VAL A 574 3.94 -22.55 2.84
CA VAL A 574 2.72 -21.94 3.38
C VAL A 574 2.52 -22.46 4.80
N PRO A 575 2.47 -21.59 5.82
CA PRO A 575 2.19 -22.00 7.19
C PRO A 575 0.78 -22.58 7.32
N ARG A 576 0.58 -23.48 8.29
CA ARG A 576 -0.69 -24.19 8.48
C ARG A 576 -1.91 -23.28 8.60
N GLY A 577 -1.80 -22.19 9.37
CA GLY A 577 -2.92 -21.24 9.52
C GLY A 577 -3.32 -20.60 8.20
N GLN A 578 -2.35 -20.18 7.38
CA GLN A 578 -2.60 -19.60 6.05
C GLN A 578 -3.17 -20.63 5.08
N PHE A 579 -2.68 -21.87 5.16
CA PHE A 579 -3.19 -22.97 4.37
C PHE A 579 -4.69 -23.22 4.64
N GLN A 580 -5.08 -23.27 5.91
CA GLN A 580 -6.47 -23.47 6.31
C GLN A 580 -7.40 -22.31 5.91
N MET A 581 -6.89 -21.08 5.96
CA MET A 581 -7.70 -19.89 5.65
C MET A 581 -7.91 -19.72 4.15
N ASN A 582 -6.86 -19.88 3.34
CA ASN A 582 -6.85 -19.38 1.96
C ASN A 582 -6.51 -20.43 0.89
N PHE A 583 -5.89 -21.56 1.22
CA PHE A 583 -5.40 -22.46 0.18
C PHE A 583 -6.53 -23.27 -0.48
N ASP A 584 -6.85 -22.96 -1.73
CA ASP A 584 -7.81 -23.74 -2.54
C ASP A 584 -7.08 -24.78 -3.41
N ILE A 585 -7.21 -26.05 -3.05
CA ILE A 585 -6.61 -27.16 -3.80
C ILE A 585 -7.22 -27.36 -5.19
N THR A 586 -8.47 -26.98 -5.40
CA THR A 586 -9.17 -27.08 -6.69
C THR A 586 -8.62 -26.04 -7.64
N GLU A 587 -8.48 -24.80 -7.17
CA GLU A 587 -7.86 -23.72 -7.93
C GLU A 587 -6.41 -24.06 -8.28
N PHE A 588 -5.61 -24.47 -7.29
CA PHE A 588 -4.23 -24.91 -7.51
C PHE A 588 -4.11 -25.97 -8.61
N LYS A 589 -4.93 -27.03 -8.56
CA LYS A 589 -4.95 -28.08 -9.60
C LYS A 589 -5.36 -27.53 -10.97
N GLY A 590 -6.29 -26.58 -11.01
CA GLY A 590 -6.69 -25.86 -12.22
C GLY A 590 -5.52 -25.13 -12.87
N VAL A 591 -4.72 -24.42 -12.06
CA VAL A 591 -3.51 -23.73 -12.52
C VAL A 591 -2.50 -24.70 -13.11
N ILE A 592 -2.19 -25.79 -12.39
CA ILE A 592 -1.25 -26.82 -12.87
C ILE A 592 -1.69 -27.38 -14.22
N LYS A 593 -2.99 -27.67 -14.39
CA LYS A 593 -3.54 -28.16 -15.65
C LYS A 593 -3.33 -27.14 -16.77
N ARG A 594 -3.69 -25.88 -16.53
CA ARG A 594 -3.58 -24.80 -17.52
C ARG A 594 -2.14 -24.50 -17.91
N TRP A 595 -1.21 -24.49 -16.96
CA TRP A 595 0.21 -24.29 -17.23
C TRP A 595 0.81 -25.42 -18.07
N LYS A 596 0.32 -26.67 -17.91
CA LYS A 596 0.69 -27.78 -18.81
C LYS A 596 0.15 -27.57 -20.22
N GLU A 597 -1.12 -27.20 -20.34
CA GLU A 597 -1.78 -26.95 -21.64
C GLU A 597 -1.11 -25.79 -22.39
N CYS A 598 -0.67 -24.75 -21.66
CA CYS A 598 0.08 -23.62 -22.21
C CYS A 598 1.58 -23.89 -22.36
N GLY A 599 2.07 -25.08 -22.04
CA GLY A 599 3.49 -25.44 -22.19
C GLY A 599 4.46 -24.79 -21.21
N ILE A 600 3.99 -24.00 -20.23
CA ILE A 600 4.83 -23.37 -19.21
C ILE A 600 5.54 -24.44 -18.36
N ILE A 601 4.84 -25.53 -18.04
CA ILE A 601 5.39 -26.64 -17.26
C ILE A 601 5.24 -27.98 -17.99
N GLN A 602 6.26 -28.82 -17.85
CA GLN A 602 6.27 -30.19 -18.38
C GLN A 602 6.64 -31.17 -17.26
N PRO A 603 5.88 -32.27 -17.06
CA PRO A 603 6.22 -33.28 -16.07
C PRO A 603 7.65 -33.79 -16.29
N TYR A 604 8.44 -33.84 -15.22
CA TYR A 604 9.79 -34.38 -15.27
C TYR A 604 9.85 -35.70 -14.51
N TYR A 605 10.31 -36.75 -15.20
CA TYR A 605 10.43 -38.09 -14.64
C TYR A 605 11.92 -38.44 -14.46
N PRO A 606 12.39 -38.53 -13.21
CA PRO A 606 13.77 -38.91 -12.92
C PRO A 606 14.12 -40.32 -13.44
N GLY A 607 15.38 -40.50 -13.87
CA GLY A 607 15.89 -41.80 -14.32
C GLY A 607 15.87 -42.90 -13.24
N ILE A 608 15.98 -44.17 -13.65
CA ILE A 608 15.77 -45.36 -12.80
C ILE A 608 16.73 -45.46 -11.59
N GLY A 609 17.96 -44.92 -11.70
CA GLY A 609 18.95 -44.86 -10.61
C GLY A 609 18.85 -43.62 -9.73
N SER A 610 17.81 -42.80 -9.92
CA SER A 610 17.68 -41.53 -9.24
C SER A 610 17.06 -41.67 -7.85
N ARG A 611 17.70 -41.02 -6.86
CA ARG A 611 17.10 -40.79 -5.53
C ARG A 611 15.81 -39.97 -5.58
N PHE A 612 15.53 -39.27 -6.70
CA PHE A 612 14.33 -38.44 -6.94
C PHE A 612 13.04 -39.29 -7.06
N LYS A 613 13.12 -40.62 -7.27
CA LYS A 613 11.93 -41.49 -7.42
C LYS A 613 11.08 -41.53 -6.14
N SER A 614 11.69 -41.40 -4.96
CA SER A 614 10.99 -41.44 -3.66
C SER A 614 10.19 -40.17 -3.33
N LEU A 615 10.53 -39.02 -3.93
CA LEU A 615 9.82 -37.74 -3.73
C LEU A 615 8.50 -37.64 -4.52
N VAL A 616 8.44 -38.35 -5.65
CA VAL A 616 7.27 -38.35 -6.56
C VAL A 616 6.36 -39.57 -6.28
N ALA A 617 6.90 -40.62 -5.63
CA ALA A 617 6.21 -41.88 -5.39
C ALA A 617 5.71 -42.03 -3.94
N LYS A 618 4.71 -41.25 -3.54
CA LYS A 618 3.79 -41.65 -2.44
C LYS A 618 2.37 -41.26 -2.83
N LYS A 619 1.50 -42.26 -2.98
CA LYS A 619 0.06 -42.10 -3.24
C LYS A 619 -0.74 -42.93 -2.26
N ASP A 620 -1.84 -42.32 -1.85
CA ASP A 620 -3.10 -42.87 -1.32
C ASP A 620 -3.32 -43.19 0.16
N GLN A 621 -2.31 -43.29 1.04
CA GLN A 621 -2.60 -43.53 2.47
C GLN A 621 -2.72 -42.26 3.33
N ASP A 622 -2.08 -41.14 2.96
CA ASP A 622 -1.95 -39.94 3.81
C ASP A 622 -2.47 -38.62 3.20
N LYS A 623 -3.19 -38.64 2.06
CA LYS A 623 -3.63 -37.44 1.32
C LYS A 623 -2.48 -36.47 0.91
N LEU A 624 -1.24 -36.95 0.85
CA LEU A 624 -0.09 -36.24 0.29
C LEU A 624 -0.10 -36.33 -1.24
N ILE A 625 0.02 -35.19 -1.92
CA ILE A 625 0.16 -35.10 -3.38
C ILE A 625 1.39 -34.26 -3.72
N SER A 626 2.15 -34.67 -4.73
CA SER A 626 3.35 -33.95 -5.17
C SER A 626 3.46 -33.92 -6.68
N GLY A 627 4.30 -33.01 -7.17
CA GLY A 627 4.58 -32.88 -8.59
C GLY A 627 5.99 -32.33 -8.84
N LEU A 628 6.68 -32.90 -9.83
CA LEU A 628 7.98 -32.45 -10.30
C LEU A 628 7.89 -32.06 -11.77
N PHE A 629 8.27 -30.81 -12.06
CA PHE A 629 8.13 -30.20 -13.36
C PHE A 629 9.43 -29.55 -13.83
N ARG A 630 9.66 -29.55 -15.13
CA ARG A 630 10.46 -28.52 -15.78
C ARG A 630 9.56 -27.33 -16.07
N MET A 631 9.96 -26.15 -15.64
CA MET A 631 9.26 -24.89 -15.86
C MET A 631 10.08 -24.02 -16.81
N GLY A 632 9.46 -23.58 -17.90
CA GLY A 632 10.12 -22.94 -19.03
C GLY A 632 10.65 -23.94 -20.07
N HIS A 633 11.27 -23.43 -21.13
CA HIS A 633 11.68 -24.23 -22.29
C HIS A 633 13.19 -24.46 -22.43
N GLY A 634 13.57 -25.71 -22.71
CA GLY A 634 14.94 -26.07 -23.09
C GLY A 634 16.00 -25.62 -22.07
N PRO A 635 17.09 -24.95 -22.50
CA PRO A 635 18.15 -24.52 -21.59
C PRO A 635 17.70 -23.39 -20.66
N LYS A 636 16.61 -22.68 -20.97
CA LYS A 636 16.04 -21.59 -20.16
C LYS A 636 15.18 -22.07 -18.99
N SER A 637 14.96 -23.38 -18.88
CA SER A 637 14.09 -23.98 -17.87
C SER A 637 14.75 -24.09 -16.49
N ILE A 638 13.91 -24.12 -15.46
CA ILE A 638 14.25 -24.51 -14.09
C ILE A 638 13.45 -25.75 -13.70
N PHE A 639 13.82 -26.38 -12.60
CA PHE A 639 13.04 -27.43 -11.96
C PHE A 639 12.16 -26.83 -10.87
N TRP A 640 10.92 -27.30 -10.83
CA TRP A 640 9.95 -26.94 -9.81
C TRP A 640 9.34 -28.21 -9.23
N TYR A 641 9.54 -28.42 -7.94
CA TYR A 641 8.92 -29.50 -7.17
C TYR A 641 8.00 -28.90 -6.13
N TRP A 642 6.81 -29.46 -5.95
CA TRP A 642 5.91 -29.09 -4.87
C TRP A 642 5.28 -30.32 -4.23
N GLU A 643 4.85 -30.15 -2.99
CA GLU A 643 3.99 -31.08 -2.27
C GLU A 643 2.89 -30.35 -1.48
N VAL A 644 1.71 -30.96 -1.46
CA VAL A 644 0.56 -30.55 -0.64
C VAL A 644 0.20 -31.73 0.25
N ASN A 645 0.18 -31.51 1.55
CA ASN A 645 -0.35 -32.48 2.50
C ASN A 645 -1.68 -31.99 3.05
N LEU A 646 -2.79 -32.62 2.64
CA LEU A 646 -4.13 -32.23 3.09
C LEU A 646 -4.47 -32.69 4.50
N LYS A 647 -3.67 -33.61 5.08
CA LYS A 647 -3.86 -34.11 6.45
C LYS A 647 -3.10 -33.26 7.46
N GLU A 648 -1.85 -32.93 7.13
CA GLU A 648 -0.99 -32.05 7.93
C GLU A 648 -1.14 -30.56 7.56
N GLU A 649 -2.01 -30.27 6.57
CA GLU A 649 -2.45 -28.93 6.17
C GLU A 649 -1.28 -27.99 5.82
N PHE A 650 -0.42 -28.41 4.90
CA PHE A 650 0.67 -27.58 4.41
C PHE A 650 0.88 -27.68 2.90
N TYR A 651 1.49 -26.62 2.37
CA TYR A 651 2.09 -26.57 1.03
C TYR A 651 3.58 -26.21 1.15
N GLN A 652 4.43 -26.92 0.43
CA GLN A 652 5.86 -26.63 0.33
C GLN A 652 6.35 -26.87 -1.10
N ASP A 653 7.33 -26.10 -1.53
CA ASP A 653 7.93 -26.28 -2.85
C ASP A 653 9.41 -25.84 -2.89
N PHE A 654 10.09 -26.21 -3.98
CA PHE A 654 11.36 -25.61 -4.35
C PHE A 654 11.42 -25.30 -5.84
N MET A 655 12.17 -24.26 -6.19
CA MET A 655 12.50 -23.85 -7.54
C MET A 655 14.02 -23.75 -7.68
N ALA A 656 14.62 -24.49 -8.60
CA ALA A 656 16.08 -24.58 -8.76
C ALA A 656 16.51 -24.77 -10.21
N ALA A 657 17.63 -24.16 -10.62
CA ALA A 657 18.24 -24.41 -11.92
C ALA A 657 18.91 -25.80 -12.01
N ASP A 658 19.50 -26.25 -10.89
CA ASP A 658 20.06 -27.60 -10.73
C ASP A 658 19.15 -28.44 -9.82
N LEU A 659 18.60 -29.53 -10.37
CA LEU A 659 17.70 -30.42 -9.65
C LEU A 659 18.39 -31.16 -8.48
N ALA A 660 19.66 -31.56 -8.65
CA ALA A 660 20.39 -32.31 -7.64
C ALA A 660 20.72 -31.43 -6.43
N GLU A 661 21.12 -30.18 -6.68
CA GLU A 661 21.31 -29.21 -5.61
C GLU A 661 19.99 -28.86 -4.92
N GLY A 662 18.93 -28.57 -5.70
CA GLY A 662 17.62 -28.24 -5.16
C GLY A 662 17.05 -29.33 -4.26
N GLU A 663 17.15 -30.59 -4.67
CA GLU A 663 16.75 -31.74 -3.85
C GLU A 663 17.57 -31.86 -2.57
N LYS A 664 18.91 -31.75 -2.69
CA LYS A 664 19.79 -31.86 -1.53
C LYS A 664 19.39 -30.82 -0.47
N ILE A 665 19.23 -29.57 -0.90
CA ILE A 665 18.80 -28.47 -0.05
C ILE A 665 17.42 -28.74 0.54
N TYR A 666 16.45 -29.13 -0.28
CA TYR A 666 15.08 -29.39 0.17
C TYR A 666 15.01 -30.48 1.24
N ARG A 667 15.79 -31.56 1.11
CA ARG A 667 15.82 -32.67 2.09
C ARG A 667 16.56 -32.32 3.38
N GLU A 668 17.60 -31.49 3.29
CA GLU A 668 18.38 -31.03 4.45
C GLU A 668 17.63 -29.92 5.21
N GLU A 669 16.73 -29.20 4.55
CA GLU A 669 15.97 -28.12 5.16
C GLU A 669 14.92 -28.66 6.14
N ARG A 670 14.97 -28.13 7.36
CA ARG A 670 14.04 -28.46 8.43
C ARG A 670 12.81 -27.57 8.38
N PHE A 671 11.90 -27.86 7.46
CA PHE A 671 10.65 -27.12 7.32
C PHE A 671 9.82 -27.09 8.61
N ASP A 672 9.92 -28.10 9.47
CA ASP A 672 9.32 -28.14 10.82
C ASP A 672 9.76 -26.97 11.72
N LEU A 673 10.97 -26.46 11.53
CA LEU A 673 11.48 -25.28 12.24
C LEU A 673 11.11 -23.97 11.58
N TRP A 674 10.50 -24.01 10.40
CA TRP A 674 10.04 -22.79 9.78
C TRP A 674 8.91 -22.21 10.61
N PRO A 675 8.79 -20.88 10.63
CA PRO A 675 7.78 -20.22 11.43
C PRO A 675 6.37 -20.70 11.11
N THR A 676 5.61 -21.00 12.14
CA THR A 676 4.24 -21.51 12.03
C THR A 676 3.21 -20.41 11.78
N GLU A 677 3.57 -19.18 12.12
CA GLU A 677 2.84 -17.97 11.77
C GLU A 677 3.60 -17.25 10.67
N SER A 678 2.91 -16.58 9.75
CA SER A 678 3.58 -15.62 8.89
C SER A 678 4.10 -14.51 9.80
N TRP A 679 5.43 -14.43 9.98
CA TRP A 679 6.04 -13.22 10.51
C TRP A 679 5.83 -12.12 9.48
N ARG A 680 4.69 -11.43 9.53
CA ARG A 680 4.61 -10.11 8.92
C ARG A 680 5.58 -9.22 9.69
N ARG A 681 6.86 -9.19 9.32
CA ARG A 681 7.84 -8.11 9.54
C ARG A 681 9.28 -8.57 9.37
N THR A 682 10.00 -7.85 8.50
CA THR A 682 11.21 -7.10 8.87
C THR A 682 11.45 -6.00 7.87
#